data_AF-E9NSL4-F1
#
_entry.id   AF-E9NSL4-F1
#
_cell.length_a   1.000
_cell.length_b   1.000
_cell.length_c   1.000
_cell.angle_alpha   90.00
_cell.angle_beta   90.00
_cell.angle_gamma   90.00
#
_symmetry.space_group_name_H-M   'P 1'
#
loop_
_entity.id
_entity.type
_entity.pdbx_description
1 polymer ?
#
loop_
_entity_poly.entity_id
_entity_poly.type
_entity_poly.pdbx_seq_one_letter_code
_entity_poly.pdbx_strand_id
1 'polypeptide(L)'
;MYFIKTRVIMKTTKLVLLFCALFWIVGESTAAISTQPVTKDATEGATLLYKFLYDHFKKNTISGVMCGDMDNGASYKTQVDVAYLYSIDGNKYPALVGVDLLNATGAQSDEAWFKTYTQSGISLAKELWKDGGIPSFNWHWKVGSENAFYAKGANDSYTDFDYTKGFKAGTTEWDTSSETYRLLIADIDHVADLFLELQASGVAAIWRPLHEASGGWFWWGTKGAKSYVALYRLVYDRMVNVKGVKNLIWVWNLEKDPTQGYAYNEAWYPGDQYIDVIGVDIYNGANNTQSNINTWNTIISKMGSDKILALTENGPIVDPAEAQKNGDIWSWWMPWYNSWSGGFIDQTSASLWKSAMSSDLIITLDEMPGWGTYQEVEDPSCAESLKKNIYEAECSADYVASVESVNKVSGSGALNLKESTDYININIPLEKKGSYKVYVGYNSVYGFKQIDCAVNGVSGTANLGEDKDDESVDKMGETLVGTFEFAAGENVVKLTPIWTWAVVDYVRIEKDNDAPVYEFNVSDVDGFKVSGNKLLDRCDNEFVMRGVNLAYTWYKSSAYDQLKAIYNNKANAVRIVLTNGNAYGSPADDAASVKKLIDACKAYGMVAILEVHDVTGSDKISDLEGAAQYFANLASTLKGTEHYVIINIANEWHNSSSAANWKDGYVKAIPIIRKAGLRHCIMVDAGGYGQSAATIHTYGKDVLAADPENNVLFSIHMYGTAGNKNRVKSNIDGVINQGLALCIGEFGWYHSDGDVDEDQILSYCQEKNVGWLAWSWYGNGSPVEYLDLVKDASSTPTLATQSAEGNSCAWGKKVVDAWKAESKYAMLDTCPGTGLNDIASYGEKSMLYYAQAENTLYVNTEEGGTLRIIDLKGTTIDTKHISPKESVISLEWLPKGLYIAHFEGLSVKIVR
;
A
#
# COMPACT_ATOMS: atom_id res chain seq x y z
N MET A 1 51.57 -35.15 22.32
CA MET A 1 51.31 -36.59 22.07
C MET A 1 50.52 -37.14 23.26
N TYR A 2 49.32 -37.69 23.03
CA TYR A 2 48.46 -38.44 23.96
C TYR A 2 47.93 -37.81 25.28
N PHE A 3 46.63 -37.49 25.27
CA PHE A 3 45.56 -37.84 26.24
C PHE A 3 45.86 -38.14 27.72
N ILE A 4 44.99 -37.61 28.61
CA ILE A 4 44.09 -38.41 29.50
C ILE A 4 42.89 -37.57 30.02
N LYS A 5 41.78 -38.25 30.35
CA LYS A 5 40.46 -37.70 30.74
C LYS A 5 40.29 -37.44 32.25
N THR A 6 39.46 -36.46 32.60
CA THR A 6 38.58 -36.41 33.81
C THR A 6 37.59 -35.22 33.66
N ARG A 7 36.35 -35.20 34.18
CA ARG A 7 35.41 -36.23 34.69
C ARG A 7 34.00 -35.60 34.69
N VAL A 8 32.94 -36.34 34.38
CA VAL A 8 31.53 -35.87 34.45
C VAL A 8 30.80 -36.60 35.59
N ILE A 9 29.87 -35.93 36.29
CA ILE A 9 28.51 -36.40 36.69
C ILE A 9 27.86 -35.45 37.73
N MET A 10 26.81 -34.77 37.27
CA MET A 10 25.50 -34.45 37.89
C MET A 10 25.34 -33.95 39.34
N LYS A 11 24.53 -32.88 39.47
CA LYS A 11 23.40 -32.83 40.42
C LYS A 11 22.10 -32.44 39.71
N THR A 12 21.01 -33.08 40.13
CA THR A 12 19.63 -33.10 39.59
C THR A 12 18.62 -32.54 40.61
N THR A 13 17.38 -32.13 40.29
CA THR A 13 16.70 -31.77 39.02
C THR A 13 15.42 -30.99 39.36
N LYS A 14 15.10 -29.92 38.62
CA LYS A 14 13.79 -29.22 38.46
C LYS A 14 14.06 -27.98 37.57
N LEU A 15 13.31 -27.64 36.53
CA LEU A 15 12.06 -28.19 35.99
C LEU A 15 12.17 -28.19 34.45
N VAL A 16 11.85 -29.32 33.78
CA VAL A 16 11.74 -29.38 32.31
C VAL A 16 10.26 -29.35 31.97
N LEU A 17 9.83 -28.27 31.31
CA LEU A 17 8.56 -28.11 30.60
C LEU A 17 8.75 -26.92 29.63
N LEU A 18 8.06 -26.94 28.49
CA LEU A 18 8.28 -26.09 27.31
C LEU A 18 9.65 -26.24 26.61
N PHE A 19 9.82 -27.40 25.99
CA PHE A 19 10.48 -27.47 24.67
C PHE A 19 9.41 -27.90 23.65
N CYS A 20 8.72 -26.93 23.05
CA CYS A 20 7.86 -27.06 21.86
C CYS A 20 7.41 -25.66 21.41
N ALA A 21 7.31 -25.45 20.09
CA ALA A 21 6.75 -24.27 19.43
C ALA A 21 7.38 -22.88 19.78
N LEU A 22 8.48 -22.57 19.10
CA LEU A 22 8.68 -21.22 18.56
C LEU A 22 8.54 -21.35 17.03
N PHE A 23 7.29 -21.33 16.59
CA PHE A 23 6.93 -21.36 15.17
C PHE A 23 7.34 -20.05 14.50
N TRP A 24 7.51 -20.12 13.18
CA TRP A 24 7.63 -18.93 12.34
C TRP A 24 6.35 -18.10 12.47
N ILE A 25 6.49 -16.80 12.72
CA ILE A 25 5.44 -15.83 12.42
C ILE A 25 5.96 -14.99 11.27
N VAL A 26 5.61 -15.41 10.06
CA VAL A 26 5.66 -14.54 8.88
C VAL A 26 4.53 -13.54 9.08
N GLY A 27 4.85 -12.25 9.15
CA GLY A 27 3.83 -11.20 9.14
C GLY A 27 3.21 -11.12 7.75
N GLU A 28 2.12 -11.86 7.52
CA GLU A 28 1.33 -11.70 6.32
C GLU A 28 0.71 -10.30 6.28
N SER A 29 0.93 -9.60 5.17
CA SER A 29 0.22 -8.36 4.83
C SER A 29 -1.26 -8.70 4.59
N THR A 30 -2.05 -8.63 5.65
CA THR A 30 -3.50 -8.84 5.58
C THR A 30 -4.18 -7.58 5.02
N ALA A 31 -4.28 -7.51 3.69
CA ALA A 31 -5.21 -6.58 3.06
C ALA A 31 -6.63 -6.91 3.54
N ALA A 32 -7.42 -5.86 3.77
CA ALA A 32 -8.74 -5.99 4.37
C ALA A 32 -9.82 -6.16 3.30
N ILE A 33 -10.92 -6.80 3.71
CA ILE A 33 -12.06 -7.08 2.84
C ILE A 33 -12.80 -5.77 2.56
N SER A 34 -13.11 -5.52 1.28
CA SER A 34 -13.95 -4.39 0.88
C SER A 34 -15.30 -4.41 1.61
N THR A 35 -15.84 -3.24 1.95
CA THR A 35 -17.24 -3.12 2.43
C THR A 35 -18.24 -2.95 1.29
N GLN A 36 -17.76 -2.72 0.06
CA GLN A 36 -18.56 -2.53 -1.15
C GLN A 36 -18.29 -3.63 -2.18
N PRO A 37 -19.30 -4.07 -2.95
CA PRO A 37 -19.11 -5.03 -4.03
C PRO A 37 -18.35 -4.41 -5.21
N VAL A 38 -17.66 -5.22 -6.00
CA VAL A 38 -16.86 -4.81 -7.18
C VAL A 38 -17.70 -4.17 -8.29
N THR A 39 -19.01 -4.47 -8.30
CA THR A 39 -19.93 -3.93 -9.31
C THR A 39 -20.21 -2.46 -9.04
N LYS A 40 -19.62 -1.57 -9.85
CA LYS A 40 -19.78 -0.12 -9.68
C LYS A 40 -21.25 0.33 -9.82
N ASP A 41 -21.68 1.16 -8.87
CA ASP A 41 -23.07 1.62 -8.69
C ASP A 41 -24.05 0.42 -8.60
N ALA A 42 -23.68 -0.61 -7.82
CA ALA A 42 -24.53 -1.75 -7.50
C ALA A 42 -25.92 -1.31 -7.02
N THR A 43 -26.93 -2.15 -7.25
CA THR A 43 -28.27 -1.88 -6.72
C THR A 43 -28.28 -1.95 -5.20
N GLU A 44 -29.19 -1.21 -4.57
CA GLU A 44 -29.43 -1.22 -3.12
C GLU A 44 -29.48 -2.65 -2.55
N GLY A 45 -30.25 -3.56 -3.18
CA GLY A 45 -30.30 -4.96 -2.78
C GLY A 45 -28.96 -5.68 -2.84
N ALA A 46 -28.10 -5.39 -3.83
CA ALA A 46 -26.77 -6.00 -3.91
C ALA A 46 -25.80 -5.40 -2.87
N THR A 47 -25.87 -4.10 -2.62
CA THR A 47 -25.11 -3.48 -1.52
C THR A 47 -25.53 -4.05 -0.16
N LEU A 48 -26.83 -4.21 0.09
CA LEU A 48 -27.36 -4.83 1.31
C LEU A 48 -26.96 -6.31 1.43
N LEU A 49 -27.02 -7.08 0.33
CA LEU A 49 -26.58 -8.47 0.32
C LEU A 49 -25.07 -8.58 0.60
N TYR A 50 -24.24 -7.75 -0.05
CA TYR A 50 -22.80 -7.74 0.19
C TYR A 50 -22.47 -7.34 1.64
N LYS A 51 -23.11 -6.29 2.16
CA LYS A 51 -22.98 -5.86 3.55
C LYS A 51 -23.39 -6.98 4.52
N PHE A 52 -24.45 -7.72 4.22
CA PHE A 52 -24.86 -8.88 5.03
C PHE A 52 -23.80 -9.98 5.04
N LEU A 53 -23.24 -10.32 3.89
CA LEU A 53 -22.12 -11.28 3.79
C LEU A 53 -20.89 -10.78 4.56
N TYR A 54 -20.58 -9.49 4.48
CA TYR A 54 -19.47 -8.84 5.16
C TYR A 54 -19.65 -8.83 6.69
N ASP A 55 -20.79 -8.33 7.18
CA ASP A 55 -21.10 -8.17 8.61
C ASP A 55 -21.08 -9.50 9.39
N HIS A 56 -21.38 -10.62 8.71
CA HIS A 56 -21.44 -11.95 9.28
C HIS A 56 -20.22 -12.84 8.97
N PHE A 57 -19.36 -12.48 8.02
CA PHE A 57 -18.17 -13.26 7.71
C PHE A 57 -17.25 -13.40 8.94
N LYS A 58 -16.67 -14.59 9.12
CA LYS A 58 -15.90 -15.00 10.33
C LYS A 58 -16.68 -15.00 11.66
N LYS A 59 -17.97 -14.63 11.69
CA LYS A 59 -18.82 -14.69 12.90
C LYS A 59 -19.86 -15.80 12.81
N ASN A 60 -20.51 -15.91 11.66
CA ASN A 60 -21.57 -16.86 11.38
C ASN A 60 -21.35 -17.53 10.02
N THR A 61 -21.91 -18.72 9.85
CA THR A 61 -22.07 -19.35 8.55
C THR A 61 -23.54 -19.30 8.14
N ILE A 62 -23.83 -18.74 6.98
CA ILE A 62 -25.16 -18.71 6.40
C ILE A 62 -25.51 -20.13 5.93
N SER A 63 -26.64 -20.65 6.39
CA SER A 63 -27.11 -21.98 5.99
C SER A 63 -27.62 -21.97 4.55
N GLY A 64 -27.00 -22.77 3.68
CA GLY A 64 -27.42 -22.95 2.29
C GLY A 64 -27.76 -24.39 1.93
N VAL A 65 -28.51 -24.58 0.83
CA VAL A 65 -28.70 -25.87 0.15
C VAL A 65 -28.91 -25.65 -1.35
N MET A 66 -28.37 -26.53 -2.20
CA MET A 66 -28.65 -26.51 -3.64
C MET A 66 -30.00 -27.19 -3.94
N CYS A 67 -30.77 -26.63 -4.87
CA CYS A 67 -31.88 -27.33 -5.53
C CYS A 67 -31.42 -27.90 -6.88
N GLY A 68 -31.64 -29.20 -7.08
CA GLY A 68 -31.34 -29.86 -8.36
C GLY A 68 -32.54 -29.81 -9.28
N ASP A 69 -33.56 -30.60 -8.94
CA ASP A 69 -34.90 -30.49 -9.50
C ASP A 69 -35.51 -29.12 -9.19
N MET A 70 -36.16 -28.50 -10.18
CA MET A 70 -36.85 -27.20 -10.10
C MET A 70 -38.31 -27.26 -10.63
N ASP A 71 -38.82 -28.46 -10.90
CA ASP A 71 -40.15 -28.68 -11.50
C ASP A 71 -41.26 -28.75 -10.45
N ASN A 72 -40.92 -29.18 -9.23
CA ASN A 72 -41.87 -29.74 -8.27
C ASN A 72 -42.28 -28.80 -7.12
N GLY A 73 -41.69 -27.61 -7.00
CA GLY A 73 -42.06 -26.62 -5.99
C GLY A 73 -42.89 -25.47 -6.54
N ALA A 74 -44.07 -25.24 -5.94
CA ALA A 74 -44.81 -23.99 -6.14
C ALA A 74 -44.21 -22.80 -5.35
N SER A 75 -43.29 -23.12 -4.45
CA SER A 75 -42.56 -22.22 -3.55
C SER A 75 -41.23 -22.85 -3.18
N TYR A 76 -40.21 -22.05 -2.83
CA TYR A 76 -38.89 -22.58 -2.44
C TYR A 76 -38.99 -23.46 -1.19
N LYS A 77 -39.93 -23.16 -0.28
CA LYS A 77 -40.22 -23.98 0.92
C LYS A 77 -40.73 -25.38 0.58
N THR A 78 -41.32 -25.54 -0.60
CA THR A 78 -41.81 -26.84 -1.12
C THR A 78 -40.84 -27.50 -2.09
N GLN A 79 -39.73 -26.84 -2.43
CA GLN A 79 -38.73 -27.43 -3.31
C GLN A 79 -38.10 -28.62 -2.60
N VAL A 80 -37.94 -29.73 -3.32
CA VAL A 80 -37.69 -31.06 -2.72
C VAL A 80 -36.47 -31.08 -1.78
N ASP A 81 -35.39 -30.38 -2.14
CA ASP A 81 -34.15 -30.33 -1.35
C ASP A 81 -34.31 -29.48 -0.08
N VAL A 82 -34.93 -28.30 -0.18
CA VAL A 82 -35.24 -27.39 0.94
C VAL A 82 -36.24 -28.02 1.91
N ALA A 83 -37.31 -28.62 1.39
CA ALA A 83 -38.32 -29.31 2.18
C ALA A 83 -37.76 -30.56 2.88
N TYR A 84 -36.80 -31.24 2.25
CA TYR A 84 -36.10 -32.36 2.86
C TYR A 84 -35.21 -31.89 4.03
N LEU A 85 -34.39 -30.86 3.82
CA LEU A 85 -33.55 -30.27 4.87
C LEU A 85 -34.39 -29.82 6.10
N TYR A 86 -35.47 -29.07 5.87
CA TYR A 86 -36.42 -28.65 6.90
C TYR A 86 -37.00 -29.82 7.71
N SER A 87 -37.20 -30.99 7.06
CA SER A 87 -37.74 -32.18 7.74
C SER A 87 -36.73 -32.90 8.63
N ILE A 88 -35.43 -32.81 8.35
CA ILE A 88 -34.37 -33.51 9.07
C ILE A 88 -33.66 -32.66 10.12
N ASP A 89 -33.59 -31.33 9.94
CA ASP A 89 -32.96 -30.42 10.91
C ASP A 89 -33.83 -30.15 12.14
N GLY A 90 -35.14 -30.31 12.03
CA GLY A 90 -36.08 -30.01 13.09
C GLY A 90 -36.92 -28.75 12.89
N ASN A 91 -37.20 -28.38 11.62
CA ASN A 91 -38.14 -27.36 11.16
C ASN A 91 -37.55 -25.94 11.00
N LYS A 92 -36.30 -25.82 10.54
CA LYS A 92 -35.72 -24.54 10.10
C LYS A 92 -35.55 -24.54 8.57
N TYR A 93 -35.58 -23.35 7.97
CA TYR A 93 -35.31 -23.19 6.53
C TYR A 93 -33.90 -22.63 6.33
N PRO A 94 -33.16 -23.07 5.31
CA PRO A 94 -31.87 -22.49 4.97
C PRO A 94 -32.06 -21.02 4.55
N ALA A 95 -31.15 -20.16 5.00
CA ALA A 95 -31.15 -18.73 4.64
C ALA A 95 -30.78 -18.50 3.15
N LEU A 96 -29.99 -19.41 2.57
CA LEU A 96 -29.54 -19.39 1.17
C LEU A 96 -30.12 -20.58 0.39
N VAL A 97 -30.53 -20.37 -0.85
CA VAL A 97 -30.92 -21.47 -1.76
C VAL A 97 -30.18 -21.34 -3.08
N GLY A 98 -29.48 -22.41 -3.45
CA GLY A 98 -28.81 -22.57 -4.73
C GLY A 98 -29.77 -22.99 -5.84
N VAL A 99 -29.63 -22.37 -7.02
CA VAL A 99 -30.34 -22.70 -8.26
C VAL A 99 -29.36 -22.67 -9.44
N ASP A 100 -29.65 -23.43 -10.50
CA ASP A 100 -28.76 -23.57 -11.66
C ASP A 100 -29.40 -23.00 -12.94
N LEU A 101 -28.60 -22.33 -13.76
CA LEU A 101 -28.96 -21.93 -15.12
C LEU A 101 -28.64 -23.00 -16.18
N LEU A 102 -28.35 -24.24 -15.77
CA LEU A 102 -28.11 -25.48 -16.56
C LEU A 102 -28.94 -25.64 -17.83
N ASN A 103 -30.17 -25.12 -17.84
CA ASN A 103 -31.15 -25.27 -18.91
C ASN A 103 -31.52 -23.94 -19.60
N ALA A 104 -30.90 -22.82 -19.22
CA ALA A 104 -31.13 -21.50 -19.83
C ALA A 104 -30.58 -21.42 -21.27
N THR A 105 -29.55 -22.19 -21.59
CA THR A 105 -28.90 -22.25 -22.90
C THR A 105 -28.65 -23.71 -23.32
N GLY A 106 -28.21 -23.93 -24.56
CA GLY A 106 -28.01 -25.28 -25.12
C GLY A 106 -29.14 -25.73 -26.04
N ALA A 107 -28.97 -26.88 -26.70
CA ALA A 107 -29.84 -27.28 -27.82
C ALA A 107 -31.33 -27.49 -27.46
N GLN A 108 -31.65 -27.64 -26.17
CA GLN A 108 -33.01 -27.86 -25.68
C GLN A 108 -33.58 -26.68 -24.87
N SER A 109 -32.85 -25.57 -24.69
CA SER A 109 -33.31 -24.44 -23.87
C SER A 109 -34.63 -23.81 -24.37
N ASP A 110 -34.96 -23.99 -25.65
CA ASP A 110 -36.21 -23.53 -26.23
C ASP A 110 -37.43 -24.42 -25.93
N GLU A 111 -37.23 -25.66 -25.45
CA GLU A 111 -38.29 -26.60 -25.13
C GLU A 111 -39.03 -26.23 -23.82
N ALA A 112 -40.31 -26.57 -23.74
CA ALA A 112 -41.21 -26.09 -22.68
C ALA A 112 -40.75 -26.47 -21.25
N TRP A 113 -40.17 -27.67 -21.07
CA TRP A 113 -39.66 -28.12 -19.78
C TRP A 113 -38.43 -27.31 -19.34
N PHE A 114 -37.45 -27.14 -20.22
CA PHE A 114 -36.20 -26.42 -19.96
C PHE A 114 -36.47 -24.94 -19.65
N LYS A 115 -37.39 -24.31 -20.38
CA LYS A 115 -37.89 -22.95 -20.06
C LYS A 115 -38.55 -22.88 -18.70
N THR A 116 -39.38 -23.87 -18.35
CA THR A 116 -40.05 -23.93 -17.05
C THR A 116 -39.03 -24.06 -15.93
N TYR A 117 -38.06 -24.97 -16.05
CA TYR A 117 -36.96 -25.15 -15.09
C TYR A 117 -36.24 -23.83 -14.78
N THR A 118 -35.78 -23.11 -15.81
CA THR A 118 -35.07 -21.83 -15.63
C THR A 118 -35.97 -20.74 -15.05
N GLN A 119 -37.23 -20.65 -15.49
CA GLN A 119 -38.18 -19.65 -14.98
C GLN A 119 -38.68 -19.95 -13.56
N SER A 120 -38.73 -21.23 -13.17
CA SER A 120 -38.88 -21.64 -11.76
C SER A 120 -37.72 -21.11 -10.93
N GLY A 121 -36.46 -21.22 -11.40
CA GLY A 121 -35.28 -20.63 -10.73
C GLY A 121 -35.40 -19.13 -10.47
N ILE A 122 -35.79 -18.36 -11.49
CA ILE A 122 -36.03 -16.92 -11.36
C ILE A 122 -37.20 -16.62 -10.42
N SER A 123 -38.24 -17.46 -10.41
CA SER A 123 -39.40 -17.30 -9.52
C SER A 123 -39.07 -17.63 -8.06
N LEU A 124 -38.34 -18.72 -7.80
CA LEU A 124 -37.88 -19.10 -6.45
C LEU A 124 -36.94 -18.04 -5.88
N ALA A 125 -36.05 -17.48 -6.70
CA ALA A 125 -35.16 -16.39 -6.28
C ALA A 125 -35.94 -15.15 -5.84
N LYS A 126 -36.98 -14.74 -6.59
CA LYS A 126 -37.85 -13.62 -6.21
C LYS A 126 -38.63 -13.87 -4.92
N GLU A 127 -39.14 -15.09 -4.73
CA GLU A 127 -39.88 -15.46 -3.53
C GLU A 127 -38.98 -15.52 -2.29
N LEU A 128 -37.82 -16.19 -2.40
CA LEU A 128 -36.85 -16.29 -1.32
C LEU A 128 -36.32 -14.92 -0.92
N TRP A 129 -35.96 -14.07 -1.88
CA TRP A 129 -35.54 -12.69 -1.62
C TRP A 129 -36.64 -11.91 -0.88
N LYS A 130 -37.89 -12.00 -1.32
CA LYS A 130 -39.01 -11.34 -0.65
C LYS A 130 -39.20 -11.80 0.81
N ASP A 131 -38.93 -13.07 1.09
CA ASP A 131 -38.96 -13.64 2.44
C ASP A 131 -37.68 -13.35 3.26
N GLY A 132 -36.70 -12.62 2.69
CA GLY A 132 -35.46 -12.20 3.35
C GLY A 132 -34.25 -13.11 3.14
N GLY A 133 -34.38 -14.19 2.37
CA GLY A 133 -33.29 -15.11 2.07
C GLY A 133 -32.43 -14.70 0.88
N ILE A 134 -31.40 -15.50 0.60
CA ILE A 134 -30.34 -15.24 -0.39
C ILE A 134 -30.43 -16.24 -1.56
N PRO A 135 -30.80 -15.78 -2.77
CA PRO A 135 -30.65 -16.59 -3.97
C PRO A 135 -29.18 -16.73 -4.38
N SER A 136 -28.75 -17.95 -4.70
CA SER A 136 -27.41 -18.22 -5.23
C SER A 136 -27.52 -18.95 -6.57
N PHE A 137 -26.89 -18.40 -7.61
CA PHE A 137 -26.92 -18.93 -8.97
C PHE A 137 -25.57 -19.48 -9.38
N ASN A 138 -25.57 -20.67 -9.96
CA ASN A 138 -24.47 -21.20 -10.77
C ASN A 138 -24.97 -21.51 -12.19
N TRP A 139 -24.06 -21.90 -13.09
CA TRP A 139 -24.41 -22.17 -14.48
C TRP A 139 -23.54 -23.27 -15.08
N HIS A 140 -24.10 -24.47 -15.15
CA HIS A 140 -23.54 -25.56 -15.95
C HIS A 140 -23.76 -25.29 -17.46
N TRP A 141 -22.94 -24.39 -18.02
CA TRP A 141 -23.14 -23.76 -19.34
C TRP A 141 -23.07 -24.76 -20.50
N LYS A 142 -24.24 -25.14 -21.03
CA LYS A 142 -24.41 -25.77 -22.34
C LYS A 142 -24.40 -24.68 -23.40
N VAL A 143 -23.35 -24.62 -24.22
CA VAL A 143 -23.08 -23.47 -25.10
C VAL A 143 -23.78 -23.60 -26.46
N GLY A 144 -24.51 -22.56 -26.89
CA GLY A 144 -25.21 -22.51 -28.16
C GLY A 144 -26.17 -23.70 -28.38
N SER A 145 -25.82 -24.59 -29.31
CA SER A 145 -26.59 -25.81 -29.62
C SER A 145 -25.95 -27.10 -29.06
N GLU A 146 -25.06 -27.00 -28.08
CA GLU A 146 -24.51 -28.17 -27.37
C GLU A 146 -25.52 -28.66 -26.30
N ASN A 147 -25.46 -29.95 -25.95
CA ASN A 147 -26.30 -30.55 -24.89
C ASN A 147 -25.50 -30.92 -23.62
N ALA A 148 -24.18 -30.70 -23.64
CA ALA A 148 -23.27 -31.06 -22.56
C ALA A 148 -22.36 -29.88 -22.21
N PHE A 149 -21.97 -29.81 -20.94
CA PHE A 149 -21.02 -28.84 -20.39
C PHE A 149 -19.69 -29.50 -19.97
N TYR A 150 -19.69 -30.82 -19.74
CA TYR A 150 -18.48 -31.59 -19.49
C TYR A 150 -17.51 -31.57 -20.67
N ALA A 151 -16.23 -31.51 -20.35
CA ALA A 151 -15.13 -31.74 -21.26
C ALA A 151 -14.99 -33.23 -21.60
N LYS A 152 -14.42 -33.50 -22.77
CA LYS A 152 -14.13 -34.86 -23.24
C LYS A 152 -13.28 -35.65 -22.25
N GLY A 153 -13.81 -36.80 -21.83
CA GLY A 153 -13.14 -37.71 -20.88
C GLY A 153 -13.53 -37.49 -19.42
N ALA A 154 -14.28 -36.43 -19.09
CA ALA A 154 -14.86 -36.26 -17.75
C ALA A 154 -16.22 -36.98 -17.59
N ASN A 155 -16.99 -37.08 -18.68
CA ASN A 155 -18.29 -37.75 -18.70
C ASN A 155 -18.53 -38.39 -20.09
N ASP A 156 -19.44 -39.36 -20.18
CA ASP A 156 -19.91 -39.94 -21.46
C ASP A 156 -20.69 -38.92 -22.29
N SER A 157 -21.41 -38.00 -21.63
CA SER A 157 -22.05 -36.83 -22.25
C SER A 157 -21.12 -35.62 -22.14
N TYR A 158 -20.41 -35.30 -23.22
CA TYR A 158 -19.40 -34.24 -23.27
C TYR A 158 -19.52 -33.37 -24.52
N THR A 159 -18.87 -32.21 -24.51
CA THR A 159 -18.66 -31.35 -25.68
C THR A 159 -17.18 -31.23 -26.04
N ASP A 160 -16.91 -31.05 -27.33
CA ASP A 160 -15.59 -30.71 -27.91
C ASP A 160 -15.48 -29.18 -28.20
N PHE A 161 -16.37 -28.37 -27.62
CA PHE A 161 -16.40 -26.91 -27.84
C PHE A 161 -15.08 -26.24 -27.45
N ASP A 162 -14.62 -25.31 -28.29
CA ASP A 162 -13.34 -24.64 -28.14
C ASP A 162 -13.50 -23.12 -28.29
N TYR A 163 -13.65 -22.44 -27.15
CA TYR A 163 -13.82 -21.00 -27.09
C TYR A 163 -12.61 -20.21 -27.58
N THR A 164 -11.41 -20.81 -27.67
CA THR A 164 -10.21 -20.11 -28.18
C THR A 164 -10.31 -19.76 -29.67
N LYS A 165 -11.23 -20.41 -30.41
CA LYS A 165 -11.62 -20.03 -31.78
C LYS A 165 -12.33 -18.67 -31.84
N GLY A 166 -12.73 -18.12 -30.69
CA GLY A 166 -13.21 -16.75 -30.52
C GLY A 166 -12.10 -15.71 -30.39
N PHE A 167 -10.83 -16.10 -30.22
CA PHE A 167 -9.71 -15.17 -30.08
C PHE A 167 -9.07 -14.78 -31.42
N LYS A 168 -8.47 -13.60 -31.47
CA LYS A 168 -7.50 -13.22 -32.52
C LYS A 168 -6.28 -14.12 -32.41
N ALA A 169 -5.80 -14.63 -33.55
CA ALA A 169 -4.74 -15.63 -33.62
C ALA A 169 -3.49 -15.26 -32.79
N GLY A 170 -3.06 -16.17 -31.90
CA GLY A 170 -1.89 -15.99 -31.04
C GLY A 170 -2.11 -15.12 -29.80
N THR A 171 -3.33 -14.68 -29.53
CA THR A 171 -3.67 -13.81 -28.39
C THR A 171 -4.80 -14.40 -27.53
N THR A 172 -5.18 -13.69 -26.46
CA THR A 172 -6.42 -13.89 -25.71
C THR A 172 -7.36 -12.69 -25.86
N GLU A 173 -7.19 -11.90 -26.92
CA GLU A 173 -8.14 -10.84 -27.30
C GLU A 173 -9.25 -11.44 -28.14
N TRP A 174 -10.50 -11.08 -27.86
CA TRP A 174 -11.64 -11.54 -28.63
C TRP A 174 -11.68 -10.96 -30.05
N ASP A 175 -11.90 -11.81 -31.04
CA ASP A 175 -12.29 -11.43 -32.40
C ASP A 175 -13.82 -11.33 -32.45
N THR A 176 -14.33 -10.10 -32.44
CA THR A 176 -15.78 -9.85 -32.47
C THR A 176 -16.46 -10.26 -33.78
N SER A 177 -15.67 -10.58 -34.82
CA SER A 177 -16.15 -11.15 -36.08
C SER A 177 -16.20 -12.68 -36.09
N SER A 178 -15.64 -13.36 -35.07
CA SER A 178 -15.71 -14.82 -34.93
C SER A 178 -17.11 -15.30 -34.59
N GLU A 179 -17.49 -16.46 -35.16
CA GLU A 179 -18.76 -17.13 -34.84
C GLU A 179 -18.77 -17.64 -33.40
N THR A 180 -17.64 -18.18 -32.92
CA THR A 180 -17.49 -18.61 -31.53
C THR A 180 -17.71 -17.47 -30.55
N TYR A 181 -17.24 -16.26 -30.87
CA TYR A 181 -17.51 -15.08 -30.04
C TYR A 181 -18.99 -14.70 -30.03
N ARG A 182 -19.66 -14.68 -31.20
CA ARG A 182 -21.10 -14.39 -31.28
C ARG A 182 -21.95 -15.38 -30.49
N LEU A 183 -21.62 -16.68 -30.55
CA LEU A 183 -22.31 -17.71 -29.77
C LEU A 183 -22.16 -17.49 -28.27
N LEU A 184 -20.93 -17.24 -27.78
CA LEU A 184 -20.69 -16.92 -26.37
C LEU A 184 -21.48 -15.69 -25.93
N ILE A 185 -21.51 -14.63 -26.74
CA ILE A 185 -22.23 -13.39 -26.42
C ILE A 185 -23.75 -13.59 -26.41
N ALA A 186 -24.31 -14.41 -27.31
CA ALA A 186 -25.75 -14.69 -27.33
C ALA A 186 -26.21 -15.38 -26.03
N ASP A 187 -25.46 -16.38 -25.57
CA ASP A 187 -25.72 -17.08 -24.32
C ASP A 187 -25.56 -16.16 -23.10
N ILE A 188 -24.47 -15.38 -23.03
CA ILE A 188 -24.23 -14.42 -21.95
C ILE A 188 -25.30 -13.32 -21.92
N ASP A 189 -25.74 -12.81 -23.08
CA ASP A 189 -26.81 -11.81 -23.17
C ASP A 189 -28.14 -12.36 -22.67
N HIS A 190 -28.46 -13.62 -22.96
CA HIS A 190 -29.68 -14.27 -22.48
C HIS A 190 -29.66 -14.43 -20.95
N VAL A 191 -28.54 -14.92 -20.39
CA VAL A 191 -28.34 -15.00 -18.94
C VAL A 191 -28.39 -13.62 -18.27
N ALA A 192 -27.79 -12.60 -18.89
CA ALA A 192 -27.87 -11.22 -18.41
C ALA A 192 -29.32 -10.71 -18.36
N ASP A 193 -30.16 -11.04 -19.34
CA ASP A 193 -31.57 -10.63 -19.35
C ASP A 193 -32.38 -11.26 -18.20
N LEU A 194 -32.07 -12.50 -17.79
CA LEU A 194 -32.67 -13.12 -16.60
C LEU A 194 -32.29 -12.37 -15.31
N PHE A 195 -31.03 -11.94 -15.19
CA PHE A 195 -30.58 -11.14 -14.04
C PHE A 195 -31.11 -9.69 -14.07
N LEU A 196 -31.32 -9.10 -15.25
CA LEU A 196 -32.03 -7.83 -15.40
C LEU A 196 -33.51 -7.94 -14.99
N GLU A 197 -34.15 -9.09 -15.17
CA GLU A 197 -35.51 -9.34 -14.68
C GLU A 197 -35.57 -9.38 -13.14
N LEU A 198 -34.57 -9.99 -12.50
CA LEU A 198 -34.37 -9.95 -11.05
C LEU A 198 -34.08 -8.52 -10.56
N GLN A 199 -33.20 -7.79 -11.26
CA GLN A 199 -32.85 -6.40 -10.97
C GLN A 199 -34.08 -5.47 -11.02
N ALA A 200 -34.90 -5.60 -12.06
CA ALA A 200 -36.15 -4.86 -12.20
C ALA A 200 -37.19 -5.21 -11.12
N SER A 201 -37.03 -6.36 -10.45
CA SER A 201 -37.83 -6.80 -9.30
C SER A 201 -37.23 -6.38 -7.95
N GLY A 202 -36.10 -5.66 -7.93
CA GLY A 202 -35.38 -5.28 -6.71
C GLY A 202 -34.64 -6.44 -6.03
N VAL A 203 -34.45 -7.56 -6.72
CA VAL A 203 -33.80 -8.77 -6.21
C VAL A 203 -32.31 -8.74 -6.53
N ALA A 204 -31.48 -8.99 -5.52
CA ALA A 204 -30.07 -9.31 -5.70
C ALA A 204 -29.80 -10.80 -5.49
N ALA A 205 -28.64 -11.26 -5.97
CA ALA A 205 -28.25 -12.66 -5.89
C ALA A 205 -26.73 -12.84 -5.84
N ILE A 206 -26.30 -13.99 -5.31
CA ILE A 206 -24.94 -14.50 -5.50
C ILE A 206 -24.85 -15.12 -6.90
N TRP A 207 -23.78 -14.85 -7.63
CA TRP A 207 -23.53 -15.35 -8.98
C TRP A 207 -22.15 -15.98 -9.10
N ARG A 208 -22.12 -17.28 -9.39
CA ARG A 208 -20.90 -18.10 -9.49
C ARG A 208 -20.76 -18.72 -10.89
N PRO A 209 -20.33 -17.93 -11.90
CA PRO A 209 -20.14 -18.42 -13.25
C PRO A 209 -18.82 -19.19 -13.40
N LEU A 210 -18.78 -20.13 -14.36
CA LEU A 210 -17.56 -20.79 -14.81
C LEU A 210 -16.76 -21.45 -13.66
N HIS A 211 -17.46 -22.19 -12.78
CA HIS A 211 -16.88 -22.84 -11.60
C HIS A 211 -15.98 -24.04 -11.93
N GLU A 212 -15.20 -24.49 -10.95
CA GLU A 212 -14.28 -25.65 -10.99
C GLU A 212 -13.28 -25.66 -12.17
N ALA A 213 -12.96 -24.49 -12.71
CA ALA A 213 -12.30 -24.37 -14.02
C ALA A 213 -10.91 -25.03 -14.09
N SER A 214 -10.11 -24.91 -13.03
CA SER A 214 -8.78 -25.52 -12.93
C SER A 214 -8.82 -27.05 -12.83
N GLY A 215 -9.96 -27.64 -12.45
CA GLY A 215 -10.18 -29.09 -12.50
C GLY A 215 -10.18 -29.64 -13.94
N GLY A 216 -10.55 -28.81 -14.92
CA GLY A 216 -10.48 -29.12 -16.35
C GLY A 216 -11.57 -30.06 -16.87
N TRP A 217 -12.52 -30.49 -16.04
CA TRP A 217 -13.64 -31.37 -16.41
C TRP A 217 -14.83 -30.65 -17.06
N PHE A 218 -14.85 -29.31 -17.05
CA PHE A 218 -15.80 -28.49 -17.81
C PHE A 218 -15.12 -27.78 -18.98
N TRP A 219 -15.84 -27.53 -20.08
CA TRP A 219 -15.23 -27.04 -21.32
C TRP A 219 -14.46 -25.72 -21.14
N TRP A 220 -14.94 -24.81 -20.26
CA TRP A 220 -14.28 -23.53 -19.97
C TRP A 220 -12.90 -23.70 -19.33
N GLY A 221 -12.67 -24.79 -18.60
CA GLY A 221 -11.39 -25.17 -18.01
C GLY A 221 -10.36 -25.73 -18.99
N THR A 222 -10.77 -26.22 -20.16
CA THR A 222 -9.89 -27.06 -21.01
C THR A 222 -8.76 -26.34 -21.75
N LYS A 223 -8.70 -25.00 -21.70
CA LYS A 223 -7.80 -24.17 -22.54
C LYS A 223 -6.76 -23.38 -21.74
N GLY A 224 -6.59 -23.75 -20.46
CA GLY A 224 -5.61 -23.18 -19.55
C GLY A 224 -5.97 -21.81 -19.00
N ALA A 225 -5.35 -21.47 -17.86
CA ALA A 225 -5.70 -20.35 -17.01
C ALA A 225 -5.82 -19.00 -17.72
N LYS A 226 -4.87 -18.66 -18.61
CA LYS A 226 -4.89 -17.38 -19.36
C LYS A 226 -6.13 -17.25 -20.27
N SER A 227 -6.55 -18.36 -20.89
CA SER A 227 -7.75 -18.40 -21.73
C SER A 227 -9.01 -18.26 -20.87
N TYR A 228 -9.04 -18.95 -19.73
CA TYR A 228 -10.15 -18.90 -18.77
C TYR A 228 -10.35 -17.48 -18.22
N VAL A 229 -9.29 -16.80 -17.79
CA VAL A 229 -9.37 -15.42 -17.29
C VAL A 229 -9.95 -14.46 -18.34
N ALA A 230 -9.62 -14.65 -19.62
CA ALA A 230 -10.22 -13.87 -20.70
C ALA A 230 -11.72 -14.18 -20.95
N LEU A 231 -12.18 -15.39 -20.61
CA LEU A 231 -13.59 -15.79 -20.65
C LEU A 231 -14.37 -15.29 -19.43
N TYR A 232 -13.83 -15.40 -18.22
CA TYR A 232 -14.46 -14.86 -17.01
C TYR A 232 -14.66 -13.34 -17.13
N ARG A 233 -13.63 -12.62 -17.56
CA ARG A 233 -13.72 -11.17 -17.82
C ARG A 233 -14.72 -10.83 -18.93
N LEU A 234 -14.86 -11.68 -19.97
CA LEU A 234 -15.89 -11.48 -20.99
C LEU A 234 -17.30 -11.57 -20.40
N VAL A 235 -17.57 -12.56 -19.55
CA VAL A 235 -18.87 -12.72 -18.86
C VAL A 235 -19.15 -11.48 -18.01
N TYR A 236 -18.19 -11.05 -17.18
CA TYR A 236 -18.33 -9.86 -16.35
C TYR A 236 -18.55 -8.59 -17.18
N ASP A 237 -17.66 -8.27 -18.12
CA ASP A 237 -17.75 -7.05 -18.92
C ASP A 237 -19.03 -7.00 -19.76
N ARG A 238 -19.49 -8.14 -20.28
CA ARG A 238 -20.73 -8.18 -21.05
C ARG A 238 -21.95 -7.97 -20.16
N MET A 239 -22.03 -8.65 -19.02
CA MET A 239 -23.17 -8.53 -18.09
C MET A 239 -23.20 -7.16 -17.41
N VAL A 240 -22.10 -6.73 -16.81
CA VAL A 240 -22.03 -5.48 -16.02
C VAL A 240 -21.88 -4.26 -16.94
N ASN A 241 -20.81 -4.21 -17.72
CA ASN A 241 -20.41 -2.98 -18.43
C ASN A 241 -21.20 -2.73 -19.73
N VAL A 242 -21.79 -3.76 -20.33
CA VAL A 242 -22.60 -3.61 -21.57
C VAL A 242 -24.10 -3.79 -21.34
N LYS A 243 -24.53 -4.83 -20.61
CA LYS A 243 -25.95 -5.11 -20.37
C LYS A 243 -26.53 -4.37 -19.15
N GLY A 244 -25.69 -3.88 -18.23
CA GLY A 244 -26.13 -3.09 -17.07
C GLY A 244 -26.69 -3.94 -15.92
N VAL A 245 -26.22 -5.19 -15.79
CA VAL A 245 -26.48 -6.05 -14.63
C VAL A 245 -25.66 -5.53 -13.44
N LYS A 246 -26.34 -5.12 -12.37
CA LYS A 246 -25.78 -4.46 -11.18
C LYS A 246 -26.27 -5.02 -9.85
N ASN A 247 -27.02 -6.12 -9.89
CA ASN A 247 -27.66 -6.75 -8.74
C ASN A 247 -26.97 -8.05 -8.27
N LEU A 248 -25.70 -8.26 -8.62
CA LEU A 248 -24.99 -9.54 -8.41
C LEU A 248 -23.74 -9.39 -7.56
N ILE A 249 -23.54 -10.38 -6.69
CA ILE A 249 -22.29 -10.64 -5.96
C ILE A 249 -21.50 -11.71 -6.71
N TRP A 250 -20.34 -11.35 -7.24
CA TRP A 250 -19.53 -12.18 -8.13
C TRP A 250 -18.62 -13.13 -7.37
N VAL A 251 -18.85 -14.42 -7.55
CA VAL A 251 -18.05 -15.46 -6.92
C VAL A 251 -17.15 -16.12 -7.96
N TRP A 252 -15.84 -16.03 -7.74
CA TRP A 252 -14.90 -16.88 -8.46
C TRP A 252 -14.65 -18.14 -7.64
N ASN A 253 -14.83 -19.29 -8.28
CA ASN A 253 -14.63 -20.58 -7.65
C ASN A 253 -13.23 -21.13 -7.98
N LEU A 254 -12.49 -21.42 -6.93
CA LEU A 254 -11.12 -21.91 -6.95
C LEU A 254 -11.09 -23.43 -6.76
N GLU A 255 -10.49 -24.14 -7.71
CA GLU A 255 -10.31 -25.60 -7.68
C GLU A 255 -8.82 -25.99 -7.81
N LYS A 256 -8.49 -27.20 -7.36
CA LYS A 256 -7.19 -27.86 -7.46
C LYS A 256 -6.89 -28.22 -8.91
N ASP A 257 -5.74 -27.74 -9.39
CA ASP A 257 -5.27 -27.96 -10.75
C ASP A 257 -4.54 -29.32 -10.86
N PRO A 258 -5.08 -30.32 -11.59
CA PRO A 258 -4.43 -31.63 -11.74
C PRO A 258 -3.07 -31.54 -12.41
N THR A 259 -2.82 -30.51 -13.24
CA THR A 259 -1.53 -30.29 -13.89
C THR A 259 -0.46 -29.80 -12.92
N GLN A 260 -0.87 -29.23 -11.77
CA GLN A 260 -0.01 -28.80 -10.67
C GLN A 260 0.01 -29.81 -9.51
N GLY A 261 -0.39 -31.07 -9.76
CA GLY A 261 -0.44 -32.10 -8.71
C GLY A 261 -1.61 -31.94 -7.74
N TYR A 262 -2.74 -31.40 -8.20
CA TYR A 262 -3.94 -31.11 -7.41
C TYR A 262 -3.71 -30.03 -6.34
N ALA A 263 -3.03 -28.94 -6.72
CA ALA A 263 -2.82 -27.76 -5.89
C ALA A 263 -3.61 -26.55 -6.42
N TYR A 264 -3.95 -25.61 -5.53
CA TYR A 264 -4.57 -24.33 -5.91
C TYR A 264 -3.58 -23.44 -6.67
N ASN A 265 -4.06 -22.82 -7.76
CA ASN A 265 -3.23 -22.14 -8.75
C ASN A 265 -3.75 -20.72 -9.04
N GLU A 266 -3.01 -19.71 -8.57
CA GLU A 266 -3.33 -18.28 -8.72
C GLU A 266 -3.40 -17.79 -10.18
N ALA A 267 -2.83 -18.53 -11.14
CA ALA A 267 -2.87 -18.15 -12.56
C ALA A 267 -4.29 -18.11 -13.15
N TRP A 268 -5.25 -18.78 -12.51
CA TRP A 268 -6.66 -18.81 -12.89
C TRP A 268 -7.46 -17.60 -12.35
N TYR A 269 -6.83 -16.74 -11.55
CA TYR A 269 -7.50 -15.62 -10.88
C TYR A 269 -7.98 -14.54 -11.85
N PRO A 270 -9.29 -14.19 -11.86
CA PRO A 270 -9.81 -13.13 -12.73
C PRO A 270 -9.27 -11.73 -12.40
N GLY A 271 -8.84 -11.47 -11.16
CA GLY A 271 -8.39 -10.16 -10.67
C GLY A 271 -9.43 -9.45 -9.80
N ASP A 272 -8.96 -8.61 -8.88
CA ASP A 272 -9.76 -8.08 -7.76
C ASP A 272 -10.98 -7.27 -8.18
N GLN A 273 -10.93 -6.62 -9.35
CA GLN A 273 -12.03 -5.82 -9.89
C GLN A 273 -13.15 -6.64 -10.57
N TYR A 274 -13.06 -7.97 -10.56
CA TYR A 274 -14.03 -8.89 -11.17
C TYR A 274 -14.67 -9.85 -10.15
N ILE A 275 -14.24 -9.85 -8.88
CA ILE A 275 -14.69 -10.83 -7.87
C ILE A 275 -14.94 -10.21 -6.48
N ASP A 276 -16.06 -10.59 -5.89
CA ASP A 276 -16.48 -10.24 -4.53
C ASP A 276 -16.08 -11.29 -3.50
N VAL A 277 -16.17 -12.58 -3.88
CA VAL A 277 -16.00 -13.74 -3.00
C VAL A 277 -15.11 -14.79 -3.69
N ILE A 278 -14.24 -15.44 -2.92
CA ILE A 278 -13.54 -16.67 -3.33
C ILE A 278 -14.34 -17.86 -2.79
N GLY A 279 -14.94 -18.62 -3.71
CA GLY A 279 -15.60 -19.88 -3.41
C GLY A 279 -14.66 -21.07 -3.58
N VAL A 280 -14.89 -22.14 -2.81
CA VAL A 280 -14.31 -23.47 -3.06
C VAL A 280 -15.37 -24.55 -2.93
N ASP A 281 -15.23 -25.61 -3.71
CA ASP A 281 -16.14 -26.76 -3.69
C ASP A 281 -15.43 -27.94 -3.01
N ILE A 282 -16.01 -28.47 -1.93
CA ILE A 282 -15.33 -29.48 -1.08
C ILE A 282 -16.26 -30.67 -0.78
N TYR A 283 -16.08 -31.72 -1.58
CA TYR A 283 -16.77 -33.00 -1.41
C TYR A 283 -16.00 -33.95 -0.47
N ASN A 284 -16.14 -33.68 0.83
CA ASN A 284 -15.68 -34.59 1.89
C ASN A 284 -16.49 -35.91 1.88
N GLY A 285 -15.88 -37.01 2.33
CA GLY A 285 -16.59 -38.28 2.50
C GLY A 285 -17.73 -38.18 3.53
N ALA A 286 -18.77 -39.00 3.40
CA ALA A 286 -19.97 -38.89 4.26
C ALA A 286 -19.63 -38.90 5.76
N ASN A 287 -20.24 -37.97 6.49
CA ASN A 287 -20.02 -37.64 7.91
C ASN A 287 -18.59 -37.16 8.27
N ASN A 288 -17.73 -36.86 7.29
CA ASN A 288 -16.49 -36.13 7.52
C ASN A 288 -16.75 -34.62 7.53
N THR A 289 -17.17 -34.11 8.67
CA THR A 289 -17.65 -32.73 8.88
C THR A 289 -16.53 -31.78 9.31
N GLN A 290 -15.29 -32.09 8.93
CA GLN A 290 -14.11 -31.27 9.23
C GLN A 290 -14.28 -29.87 8.66
N SER A 291 -13.82 -28.90 9.44
CA SER A 291 -13.76 -27.45 9.16
C SER A 291 -13.13 -27.07 7.81
N ASN A 292 -12.18 -27.88 7.32
CA ASN A 292 -11.37 -27.65 6.12
C ASN A 292 -10.30 -26.55 6.26
N ILE A 293 -9.86 -26.26 7.49
CA ILE A 293 -8.83 -25.26 7.83
C ILE A 293 -7.56 -25.33 6.98
N ASN A 294 -7.13 -26.52 6.54
CA ASN A 294 -5.98 -26.66 5.64
C ASN A 294 -6.24 -26.02 4.26
N THR A 295 -7.45 -26.15 3.72
CA THR A 295 -7.88 -25.44 2.51
C THR A 295 -7.95 -23.95 2.79
N TRP A 296 -8.62 -23.52 3.86
CA TRP A 296 -8.71 -22.10 4.26
C TRP A 296 -7.33 -21.43 4.31
N ASN A 297 -6.38 -21.99 5.06
CA ASN A 297 -5.03 -21.46 5.19
C ASN A 297 -4.25 -21.48 3.86
N THR A 298 -4.52 -22.45 2.98
CA THR A 298 -3.91 -22.49 1.64
C THR A 298 -4.48 -21.41 0.73
N ILE A 299 -5.77 -21.05 0.87
CA ILE A 299 -6.35 -19.89 0.16
C ILE A 299 -5.71 -18.61 0.69
N ILE A 300 -5.71 -18.38 2.01
CA ILE A 300 -5.15 -17.16 2.63
C ILE A 300 -3.70 -16.94 2.20
N SER A 301 -2.85 -17.95 2.31
CA SER A 301 -1.42 -17.85 1.97
C SER A 301 -1.09 -17.72 0.48
N LYS A 302 -2.06 -17.99 -0.43
CA LYS A 302 -1.87 -17.87 -1.89
C LYS A 302 -2.60 -16.69 -2.51
N MET A 303 -3.78 -16.37 -2.01
CA MET A 303 -4.71 -15.42 -2.60
C MET A 303 -4.89 -14.14 -1.77
N GLY A 304 -4.43 -14.13 -0.50
CA GLY A 304 -4.68 -13.04 0.43
C GLY A 304 -5.90 -13.27 1.33
N SER A 305 -6.15 -12.31 2.21
CA SER A 305 -7.24 -12.32 3.21
C SER A 305 -8.31 -11.25 2.98
N ASP A 306 -8.24 -10.57 1.83
CA ASP A 306 -9.02 -9.40 1.40
C ASP A 306 -10.32 -9.77 0.66
N LYS A 307 -10.67 -11.05 0.62
CA LYS A 307 -11.93 -11.56 0.06
C LYS A 307 -12.68 -12.39 1.09
N ILE A 308 -14.00 -12.34 1.00
CA ILE A 308 -14.89 -13.28 1.70
C ILE A 308 -14.61 -14.69 1.16
N LEU A 309 -14.56 -15.68 2.06
CA LEU A 309 -14.35 -17.10 1.71
C LEU A 309 -15.64 -17.90 1.96
N ALA A 310 -16.02 -18.76 1.01
CA ALA A 310 -17.24 -19.57 1.10
C ALA A 310 -17.04 -21.02 0.63
N LEU A 311 -17.77 -21.96 1.25
CA LEU A 311 -17.95 -23.30 0.70
C LEU A 311 -19.10 -23.24 -0.30
N THR A 312 -18.76 -23.03 -1.57
CA THR A 312 -19.75 -22.79 -2.62
C THR A 312 -20.51 -24.02 -3.05
N GLU A 313 -19.91 -25.19 -2.88
CA GLU A 313 -20.55 -26.50 -2.87
C GLU A 313 -19.87 -27.38 -1.83
N ASN A 314 -20.61 -28.31 -1.23
CA ASN A 314 -20.02 -29.34 -0.38
C ASN A 314 -20.85 -30.62 -0.35
N GLY A 315 -20.26 -31.69 0.22
CA GLY A 315 -20.99 -32.90 0.58
C GLY A 315 -21.62 -32.76 1.97
N PRO A 316 -21.03 -33.35 3.02
CA PRO A 316 -21.43 -33.04 4.39
C PRO A 316 -21.15 -31.57 4.72
N ILE A 317 -21.92 -30.97 5.64
CA ILE A 317 -21.59 -29.65 6.20
C ILE A 317 -20.36 -29.73 7.10
N VAL A 318 -19.76 -28.56 7.33
CA VAL A 318 -18.79 -28.34 8.41
C VAL A 318 -19.51 -28.35 9.76
N ASP A 319 -18.91 -28.95 10.79
CA ASP A 319 -19.35 -28.77 12.17
C ASP A 319 -19.09 -27.32 12.61
N PRO A 320 -20.13 -26.52 12.95
CA PRO A 320 -19.96 -25.10 13.30
C PRO A 320 -19.07 -24.89 14.52
N ALA A 321 -19.12 -25.81 15.49
CA ALA A 321 -18.29 -25.73 16.70
C ALA A 321 -16.82 -26.06 16.41
N GLU A 322 -16.55 -26.89 15.39
CA GLU A 322 -15.18 -27.12 14.92
C GLU A 322 -14.64 -25.88 14.18
N ALA A 323 -15.41 -25.29 13.26
CA ALA A 323 -15.02 -24.07 12.54
C ALA A 323 -14.79 -22.89 13.48
N GLN A 324 -15.68 -22.66 14.46
CA GLN A 324 -15.50 -21.59 15.44
C GLN A 324 -14.22 -21.78 16.26
N LYS A 325 -13.95 -23.01 16.70
CA LYS A 325 -12.75 -23.36 17.47
C LYS A 325 -11.46 -23.16 16.66
N ASN A 326 -11.51 -23.39 15.36
CA ASN A 326 -10.36 -23.36 14.45
C ASN A 326 -10.15 -21.97 13.81
N GLY A 327 -11.18 -21.13 13.74
CA GLY A 327 -11.14 -19.77 13.18
C GLY A 327 -11.47 -19.67 11.69
N ASP A 328 -11.82 -20.78 11.04
CA ASP A 328 -12.18 -20.88 9.62
C ASP A 328 -13.70 -20.93 9.41
N ILE A 329 -14.40 -19.91 9.92
CA ILE A 329 -15.84 -19.75 9.73
C ILE A 329 -16.11 -19.23 8.30
N TRP A 330 -16.48 -20.15 7.42
CA TRP A 330 -16.92 -19.90 6.05
C TRP A 330 -18.20 -19.05 6.01
N SER A 331 -18.30 -18.12 5.05
CA SER A 331 -19.43 -17.19 4.92
C SER A 331 -20.77 -17.91 4.71
N TRP A 332 -20.77 -18.94 3.87
CA TRP A 332 -21.86 -19.90 3.75
C TRP A 332 -21.32 -21.30 3.48
N TRP A 333 -22.18 -22.29 3.69
CA TRP A 333 -22.08 -23.60 3.06
C TRP A 333 -23.24 -23.81 2.09
N MET A 334 -23.11 -24.76 1.18
CA MET A 334 -24.21 -25.18 0.31
C MET A 334 -24.02 -26.66 -0.09
N PRO A 335 -24.47 -27.61 0.74
CA PRO A 335 -24.58 -28.99 0.31
C PRO A 335 -25.30 -29.10 -1.02
N TRP A 336 -24.76 -29.95 -1.88
CA TRP A 336 -25.40 -30.25 -3.15
C TRP A 336 -26.75 -30.96 -2.93
N TYR A 337 -27.53 -31.08 -3.99
CA TYR A 337 -28.93 -31.52 -3.88
C TYR A 337 -29.09 -33.01 -3.49
N ASN A 338 -30.22 -33.35 -2.89
CA ASN A 338 -30.67 -34.73 -2.68
C ASN A 338 -31.54 -35.24 -3.83
N SER A 339 -32.21 -34.34 -4.54
CA SER A 339 -32.97 -34.60 -5.77
C SER A 339 -32.11 -35.22 -6.87
N TRP A 340 -32.75 -35.76 -7.91
CA TRP A 340 -32.08 -36.54 -8.96
C TRP A 340 -31.12 -37.65 -8.44
N SER A 341 -31.39 -38.16 -7.23
CA SER A 341 -30.58 -39.16 -6.52
C SER A 341 -29.17 -38.71 -6.10
N GLY A 342 -28.95 -37.41 -5.87
CA GLY A 342 -27.67 -36.87 -5.41
C GLY A 342 -27.24 -37.35 -4.01
N GLY A 343 -28.17 -37.38 -3.04
CA GLY A 343 -27.92 -37.91 -1.69
C GLY A 343 -26.89 -37.12 -0.86
N PHE A 344 -26.59 -35.87 -1.21
CA PHE A 344 -25.55 -35.07 -0.54
C PHE A 344 -25.99 -34.50 0.83
N ILE A 345 -27.27 -34.16 1.01
CA ILE A 345 -27.82 -33.71 2.30
C ILE A 345 -27.70 -34.83 3.36
N ASP A 346 -27.90 -36.09 2.93
CA ASP A 346 -27.76 -37.29 3.77
C ASP A 346 -26.31 -37.63 4.17
N GLN A 347 -25.32 -36.96 3.58
CA GLN A 347 -23.92 -37.11 4.00
C GLN A 347 -23.65 -36.48 5.36
N THR A 348 -24.56 -35.64 5.86
CA THR A 348 -24.55 -35.08 7.21
C THR A 348 -25.55 -35.83 8.10
N SER A 349 -25.13 -36.30 9.27
CA SER A 349 -26.05 -36.92 10.23
C SER A 349 -27.20 -35.98 10.65
N ALA A 350 -28.42 -36.51 10.74
CA ALA A 350 -29.58 -35.72 11.20
C ALA A 350 -29.38 -35.10 12.60
N SER A 351 -28.57 -35.72 13.46
CA SER A 351 -28.16 -35.14 14.74
C SER A 351 -27.32 -33.87 14.58
N LEU A 352 -26.36 -33.87 13.64
CA LEU A 352 -25.53 -32.69 13.38
C LEU A 352 -26.33 -31.60 12.66
N TRP A 353 -27.17 -31.97 11.68
CA TRP A 353 -28.10 -31.02 11.05
C TRP A 353 -28.91 -30.25 12.10
N LYS A 354 -29.50 -30.99 13.05
CA LYS A 354 -30.30 -30.39 14.11
C LYS A 354 -29.49 -29.50 15.06
N SER A 355 -28.29 -29.91 15.48
CA SER A 355 -27.47 -29.07 16.35
C SER A 355 -26.89 -27.86 15.63
N ALA A 356 -26.55 -27.99 14.36
CA ALA A 356 -25.99 -26.92 13.55
C ALA A 356 -27.03 -25.85 13.22
N MET A 357 -28.19 -26.23 12.68
CA MET A 357 -29.27 -25.28 12.36
C MET A 357 -29.89 -24.64 13.61
N SER A 358 -29.72 -25.25 14.79
CA SER A 358 -30.13 -24.66 16.09
C SER A 358 -29.01 -23.89 16.81
N SER A 359 -27.86 -23.64 16.16
CA SER A 359 -26.72 -22.96 16.76
C SER A 359 -26.73 -21.47 16.42
N ASP A 360 -26.43 -20.62 17.41
CA ASP A 360 -26.23 -19.17 17.21
C ASP A 360 -25.08 -18.83 16.22
N LEU A 361 -24.26 -19.82 15.84
CA LEU A 361 -23.23 -19.70 14.81
C LEU A 361 -23.77 -19.78 13.39
N ILE A 362 -24.99 -20.27 13.20
CA ILE A 362 -25.58 -20.54 11.90
C ILE A 362 -26.79 -19.66 11.69
N ILE A 363 -26.81 -18.93 10.58
CA ILE A 363 -27.96 -18.11 10.21
C ILE A 363 -28.92 -18.96 9.40
N THR A 364 -30.13 -19.13 9.90
CA THR A 364 -31.27 -19.74 9.19
C THR A 364 -32.27 -18.66 8.77
N LEU A 365 -33.20 -19.01 7.89
CA LEU A 365 -34.08 -18.03 7.25
C LEU A 365 -34.94 -17.24 8.25
N ASP A 366 -35.36 -17.85 9.34
CA ASP A 366 -36.13 -17.22 10.41
C ASP A 366 -35.31 -16.21 11.24
N GLU A 367 -33.98 -16.23 11.12
CA GLU A 367 -33.05 -15.26 11.70
C GLU A 367 -32.65 -14.17 10.67
N MET A 368 -33.05 -14.29 9.40
CA MET A 368 -32.75 -13.28 8.39
C MET A 368 -33.51 -11.97 8.68
N PRO A 369 -32.83 -10.81 8.61
CA PRO A 369 -33.41 -9.52 8.97
C PRO A 369 -34.45 -8.98 7.96
N GLY A 370 -34.54 -9.59 6.77
CA GLY A 370 -35.41 -9.20 5.66
C GLY A 370 -34.97 -7.90 4.97
N TRP A 371 -34.76 -7.91 3.65
CA TRP A 371 -34.03 -6.82 2.95
C TRP A 371 -34.64 -5.42 3.03
N GLY A 372 -35.93 -5.27 3.33
CA GLY A 372 -36.55 -3.94 3.58
C GLY A 372 -36.39 -3.44 5.03
N THR A 373 -36.08 -4.34 5.97
CA THR A 373 -35.93 -4.08 7.41
C THR A 373 -34.48 -4.22 7.89
N TYR A 374 -33.65 -4.92 7.12
CA TYR A 374 -32.19 -4.80 7.12
C TYR A 374 -31.81 -3.45 6.51
N GLN A 375 -32.10 -2.41 7.28
CA GLN A 375 -31.50 -1.11 7.07
C GLN A 375 -29.99 -1.24 7.29
N GLU A 376 -29.21 -0.29 6.77
CA GLU A 376 -27.99 0.09 7.48
C GLU A 376 -28.37 0.36 8.93
N VAL A 377 -27.94 -0.51 9.85
CA VAL A 377 -27.89 -0.17 11.27
C VAL A 377 -26.67 0.73 11.46
N GLU A 378 -26.74 1.88 10.82
CA GLU A 378 -26.33 3.11 11.46
C GLU A 378 -27.11 3.18 12.78
N ASP A 379 -26.51 2.65 13.86
CA ASP A 379 -26.88 3.13 15.18
C ASP A 379 -26.77 4.67 15.09
N PRO A 380 -27.82 5.42 15.47
CA PRO A 380 -27.85 6.85 15.27
C PRO A 380 -26.68 7.57 15.96
N SER A 381 -25.98 6.93 16.90
CA SER A 381 -24.69 7.37 17.41
C SER A 381 -23.58 7.23 16.34
N CYS A 382 -23.34 6.06 15.74
CA CYS A 382 -22.46 5.85 14.58
C CYS A 382 -22.79 6.83 13.42
N ALA A 383 -24.07 7.02 13.11
CA ALA A 383 -24.52 7.94 12.05
C ALA A 383 -24.11 9.39 12.32
N GLU A 384 -24.31 9.84 13.57
CA GLU A 384 -24.05 11.20 14.02
C GLU A 384 -22.57 11.43 14.35
N SER A 385 -21.79 10.35 14.53
CA SER A 385 -20.33 10.34 14.65
C SER A 385 -19.69 10.42 13.27
N LEU A 386 -20.17 9.67 12.27
CA LEU A 386 -19.69 9.70 10.89
C LEU A 386 -19.80 11.10 10.26
N LYS A 387 -20.87 11.84 10.55
CA LYS A 387 -21.03 13.27 10.18
C LYS A 387 -19.94 14.20 10.73
N LYS A 388 -19.17 13.74 11.72
CA LYS A 388 -18.03 14.43 12.36
C LYS A 388 -16.68 13.75 12.05
N ASN A 389 -16.67 12.77 11.13
CA ASN A 389 -15.54 11.88 10.84
C ASN A 389 -15.06 11.03 12.04
N ILE A 390 -15.97 10.71 12.97
CA ILE A 390 -15.75 9.80 14.10
C ILE A 390 -16.34 8.43 13.74
N TYR A 391 -15.55 7.38 13.89
CA TYR A 391 -15.87 6.00 13.59
C TYR A 391 -15.77 5.23 14.91
N GLU A 392 -16.92 5.05 15.58
CA GLU A 392 -16.99 4.38 16.88
C GLU A 392 -16.54 2.91 16.73
N ALA A 393 -15.79 2.39 17.70
CA ALA A 393 -15.10 1.11 17.58
C ALA A 393 -16.08 -0.07 17.57
N GLU A 394 -17.16 0.02 18.35
CA GLU A 394 -18.26 -0.95 18.41
C GLU A 394 -19.11 -0.99 17.12
N CYS A 395 -19.02 0.03 16.27
CA CYS A 395 -19.65 0.04 14.94
C CYS A 395 -18.79 -0.69 13.88
N SER A 396 -17.59 -1.18 14.23
CA SER A 396 -16.80 -2.07 13.36
C SER A 396 -17.48 -3.43 13.22
N ALA A 397 -17.53 -3.95 11.99
CA ALA A 397 -17.96 -5.31 11.74
C ALA A 397 -16.82 -6.36 11.83
N ASP A 398 -15.55 -5.96 11.99
CA ASP A 398 -14.39 -6.87 11.96
C ASP A 398 -13.46 -6.62 13.15
N TYR A 399 -13.78 -7.26 14.28
CA TYR A 399 -12.99 -7.17 15.51
C TYR A 399 -12.98 -8.50 16.27
N VAL A 400 -11.91 -8.71 17.05
CA VAL A 400 -11.81 -9.71 18.11
C VAL A 400 -11.44 -8.94 19.37
N ALA A 401 -12.45 -8.63 20.19
CA ALA A 401 -12.35 -7.81 21.38
C ALA A 401 -13.59 -8.06 22.27
N SER A 402 -13.53 -7.66 23.55
CA SER A 402 -14.69 -7.75 24.45
C SER A 402 -15.42 -6.40 24.56
N VAL A 403 -16.74 -6.38 24.38
CA VAL A 403 -17.57 -5.18 24.61
C VAL A 403 -17.60 -4.88 26.12
N GLU A 404 -17.40 -3.62 26.50
CA GLU A 404 -17.38 -3.20 27.90
C GLU A 404 -18.39 -2.09 28.21
N SER A 405 -19.10 -2.22 29.34
CA SER A 405 -20.08 -1.23 29.80
C SER A 405 -19.43 -0.19 30.71
N VAL A 406 -18.91 0.87 30.10
CA VAL A 406 -18.30 2.06 30.72
C VAL A 406 -19.29 3.23 30.77
N ASN A 407 -19.23 4.11 31.79
CA ASN A 407 -20.25 5.15 32.00
C ASN A 407 -20.02 6.43 31.18
N LYS A 408 -18.94 6.50 30.40
CA LYS A 408 -18.59 7.61 29.51
C LYS A 408 -17.94 7.06 28.25
N VAL A 409 -18.67 7.07 27.15
CA VAL A 409 -18.23 6.70 25.81
C VAL A 409 -18.81 7.70 24.84
N SER A 410 -18.24 7.82 23.64
CA SER A 410 -19.03 8.22 22.48
C SER A 410 -19.93 7.05 22.04
N GLY A 411 -20.56 7.12 20.86
CA GLY A 411 -21.32 5.98 20.36
C GLY A 411 -22.41 5.44 21.30
N SER A 412 -22.48 4.11 21.37
CA SER A 412 -23.29 3.32 22.31
C SER A 412 -22.49 2.32 23.15
N GLY A 413 -21.18 2.19 22.93
CA GLY A 413 -20.29 1.30 23.67
C GLY A 413 -18.80 1.59 23.47
N ALA A 414 -17.96 0.65 23.86
CA ALA A 414 -16.52 0.66 23.60
C ALA A 414 -15.98 -0.79 23.57
N LEU A 415 -14.83 -0.99 22.92
CA LEU A 415 -14.19 -2.31 22.75
C LEU A 415 -12.90 -2.42 23.56
N ASN A 416 -12.82 -3.42 24.43
CA ASN A 416 -11.64 -3.73 25.23
C ASN A 416 -10.80 -4.85 24.58
N LEU A 417 -9.63 -4.46 24.08
CA LEU A 417 -8.52 -5.30 23.63
C LEU A 417 -7.79 -5.83 24.87
N LYS A 418 -7.85 -7.13 25.14
CA LYS A 418 -7.26 -7.78 26.35
C LYS A 418 -6.12 -8.73 26.02
N GLU A 419 -6.31 -9.58 25.01
CA GLU A 419 -5.36 -10.62 24.62
C GLU A 419 -4.44 -10.14 23.49
N SER A 420 -3.24 -10.71 23.36
CA SER A 420 -2.30 -10.34 22.28
C SER A 420 -2.76 -10.73 20.87
N THR A 421 -3.89 -11.42 20.76
CA THR A 421 -4.57 -11.79 19.50
C THR A 421 -5.74 -10.86 19.15
N ASP A 422 -6.12 -9.96 20.06
CA ASP A 422 -7.28 -9.08 19.87
C ASP A 422 -6.97 -8.00 18.83
N TYR A 423 -8.00 -7.56 18.10
CA TYR A 423 -7.89 -6.49 17.11
C TYR A 423 -9.24 -5.81 16.85
N ILE A 424 -9.20 -4.60 16.29
CA ILE A 424 -10.38 -3.89 15.76
C ILE A 424 -9.99 -3.34 14.38
N ASN A 425 -10.71 -3.69 13.31
CA ASN A 425 -10.53 -3.13 11.97
C ASN A 425 -11.68 -2.16 11.69
N ILE A 426 -11.39 -0.86 11.69
CA ILE A 426 -12.39 0.19 11.43
C ILE A 426 -12.30 0.59 9.96
N ASN A 427 -13.39 0.40 9.21
CA ASN A 427 -13.46 0.78 7.80
C ASN A 427 -13.84 2.26 7.66
N ILE A 428 -13.15 2.94 6.74
CA ILE A 428 -13.25 4.38 6.50
C ILE A 428 -13.40 4.62 4.99
N PRO A 429 -14.64 4.67 4.48
CA PRO A 429 -14.92 5.01 3.08
C PRO A 429 -14.63 6.49 2.81
N LEU A 430 -13.93 6.78 1.71
CA LEU A 430 -13.69 8.15 1.23
C LEU A 430 -13.96 8.31 -0.26
N GLU A 431 -14.70 9.35 -0.65
CA GLU A 431 -14.95 9.67 -2.06
C GLU A 431 -13.67 9.94 -2.87
N LYS A 432 -12.60 10.42 -2.20
CA LYS A 432 -11.35 10.87 -2.81
C LYS A 432 -10.19 10.57 -1.90
N LYS A 433 -9.07 10.14 -2.49
CA LYS A 433 -7.80 9.97 -1.79
C LYS A 433 -7.33 11.28 -1.15
N GLY A 434 -6.55 11.17 -0.09
CA GLY A 434 -5.82 12.27 0.54
C GLY A 434 -5.25 11.87 1.89
N SER A 435 -4.47 12.75 2.49
CA SER A 435 -3.96 12.55 3.85
C SER A 435 -4.96 12.99 4.91
N TYR A 436 -5.04 12.21 5.99
CA TYR A 436 -5.91 12.46 7.13
C TYR A 436 -5.12 12.24 8.41
N LYS A 437 -5.29 13.15 9.39
CA LYS A 437 -4.84 12.95 10.77
C LYS A 437 -5.76 11.93 11.42
N VAL A 438 -5.18 10.88 12.00
CA VAL A 438 -5.91 9.78 12.65
C VAL A 438 -5.70 9.86 14.15
N TYR A 439 -6.81 9.90 14.87
CA TYR A 439 -6.90 9.97 16.32
C TYR A 439 -7.56 8.70 16.86
N VAL A 440 -7.11 8.24 18.02
CA VAL A 440 -7.77 7.16 18.77
C VAL A 440 -8.39 7.75 20.03
N GLY A 441 -9.70 7.60 20.16
CA GLY A 441 -10.45 7.82 21.39
C GLY A 441 -10.40 6.59 22.30
N TYR A 442 -10.30 6.81 23.60
CA TYR A 442 -10.21 5.74 24.60
C TYR A 442 -10.87 6.13 25.92
N ASN A 443 -11.33 5.13 26.67
CA ASN A 443 -11.76 5.27 28.06
C ASN A 443 -10.64 4.81 29.01
N SER A 444 -10.44 5.53 30.11
CA SER A 444 -9.58 5.24 31.27
C SER A 444 -8.77 3.93 31.24
N VAL A 445 -7.45 4.09 31.06
CA VAL A 445 -6.47 3.00 31.13
C VAL A 445 -5.61 3.11 32.39
N TYR A 446 -5.17 1.97 32.95
CA TYR A 446 -4.34 1.93 34.17
C TYR A 446 -2.92 2.46 33.95
N GLY A 447 -2.74 3.78 33.99
CA GLY A 447 -1.51 4.40 33.53
C GLY A 447 -1.23 4.17 32.04
N PHE A 448 -0.06 4.61 31.57
CA PHE A 448 0.34 4.55 30.17
C PHE A 448 0.11 3.18 29.49
N LYS A 449 -0.53 3.20 28.31
CA LYS A 449 -0.71 2.06 27.40
C LYS A 449 -0.30 2.42 25.99
N GLN A 450 0.01 1.40 25.19
CA GLN A 450 0.26 1.54 23.77
C GLN A 450 -0.56 0.52 22.99
N ILE A 451 -1.17 0.97 21.90
CA ILE A 451 -1.74 0.10 20.88
C ILE A 451 -1.12 0.47 19.53
N ASP A 452 -0.93 -0.52 18.65
CA ASP A 452 -0.59 -0.27 17.26
C ASP A 452 -1.86 0.16 16.52
N CYS A 453 -1.73 1.11 15.62
CA CYS A 453 -2.80 1.67 14.82
C CYS A 453 -2.31 1.80 13.37
N ALA A 454 -2.73 0.87 12.51
CA ALA A 454 -2.26 0.74 11.14
C ALA A 454 -3.34 1.13 10.13
N VAL A 455 -3.07 2.16 9.33
CA VAL A 455 -3.94 2.57 8.23
C VAL A 455 -3.48 1.88 6.96
N ASN A 456 -4.31 1.02 6.37
CA ASN A 456 -3.99 0.25 5.16
C ASN A 456 -2.64 -0.51 5.26
N GLY A 457 -2.33 -1.03 6.46
CA GLY A 457 -1.05 -1.71 6.75
C GLY A 457 0.13 -0.80 7.10
N VAL A 458 -0.04 0.53 7.10
CA VAL A 458 0.97 1.49 7.56
C VAL A 458 0.74 1.78 9.05
N SER A 459 1.53 1.15 9.92
CA SER A 459 1.47 1.33 11.39
C SER A 459 1.95 2.69 11.89
N GLY A 460 1.24 3.21 12.89
CA GLY A 460 1.71 4.19 13.88
C GLY A 460 1.23 3.77 15.28
N THR A 461 1.78 4.37 16.34
CA THR A 461 1.48 3.96 17.73
C THR A 461 0.57 4.97 18.41
N ALA A 462 -0.57 4.50 18.94
CA ALA A 462 -1.44 5.30 19.78
C ALA A 462 -1.05 5.14 21.25
N ASN A 463 -0.62 6.24 21.88
CA ASN A 463 -0.25 6.29 23.29
C ASN A 463 -1.47 6.74 24.10
N LEU A 464 -1.98 5.87 24.99
CA LEU A 464 -3.20 6.08 25.76
C LEU A 464 -2.86 6.29 27.25
N GLY A 465 -3.48 7.29 27.88
CA GLY A 465 -3.32 7.63 29.29
C GLY A 465 -1.97 8.25 29.67
N GLU A 466 -1.91 8.82 30.88
CA GLU A 466 -0.68 9.27 31.52
C GLU A 466 -0.28 8.33 32.67
N ASP A 467 1.00 8.30 33.08
CA ASP A 467 1.57 7.47 34.17
C ASP A 467 0.89 7.60 35.57
N LYS A 468 -0.16 8.41 35.70
CA LYS A 468 -0.85 8.72 36.95
C LYS A 468 -2.38 8.64 36.87
N ASP A 469 -2.94 8.20 35.75
CA ASP A 469 -4.40 8.03 35.63
C ASP A 469 -4.91 6.92 36.57
N ASP A 470 -6.06 7.18 37.21
CA ASP A 470 -6.66 6.38 38.29
C ASP A 470 -7.80 5.50 37.73
N GLU A 471 -7.74 4.18 37.96
CA GLU A 471 -8.73 3.20 37.48
C GLU A 471 -10.16 3.48 37.99
N SER A 472 -10.32 4.24 39.08
CA SER A 472 -11.62 4.49 39.70
C SER A 472 -12.44 5.63 39.08
N VAL A 473 -11.94 6.25 38.00
CA VAL A 473 -12.58 7.42 37.36
C VAL A 473 -12.66 7.25 35.84
N ASP A 474 -13.84 6.96 35.31
CA ASP A 474 -14.13 7.01 33.86
C ASP A 474 -13.78 8.40 33.30
N LYS A 475 -12.87 8.45 32.33
CA LYS A 475 -12.31 9.65 31.73
C LYS A 475 -12.04 9.35 30.26
N MET A 476 -12.66 10.13 29.38
CA MET A 476 -12.40 10.09 27.94
C MET A 476 -11.05 10.74 27.66
N GLY A 477 -10.25 10.10 26.81
CA GLY A 477 -9.06 10.67 26.22
C GLY A 477 -9.09 10.49 24.70
N GLU A 478 -8.36 11.36 23.99
CA GLU A 478 -8.09 11.21 22.56
C GLU A 478 -6.59 11.42 22.36
N THR A 479 -5.97 10.61 21.50
CA THR A 479 -4.54 10.72 21.16
C THR A 479 -4.36 10.79 19.64
N LEU A 480 -3.50 11.69 19.16
CA LEU A 480 -3.13 11.73 17.74
C LEU A 480 -2.11 10.62 17.46
N VAL A 481 -2.45 9.70 16.56
CA VAL A 481 -1.55 8.64 16.10
C VAL A 481 -0.59 9.20 15.04
N GLY A 482 -1.10 10.04 14.14
CA GLY A 482 -0.33 10.70 13.08
C GLY A 482 -1.17 11.03 11.86
N THR A 483 -0.55 11.58 10.82
CA THR A 483 -1.17 11.72 9.48
C THR A 483 -0.86 10.47 8.64
N PHE A 484 -1.87 9.96 7.94
CA PHE A 484 -1.79 8.78 7.07
C PHE A 484 -2.49 9.07 5.73
N GLU A 485 -2.00 8.46 4.65
CA GLU A 485 -2.66 8.50 3.34
C GLU A 485 -3.82 7.51 3.28
N PHE A 486 -5.00 8.02 2.92
CA PHE A 486 -6.17 7.22 2.61
C PHE A 486 -6.40 7.24 1.09
N ALA A 487 -6.73 6.08 0.54
CA ALA A 487 -7.17 5.91 -0.84
C ALA A 487 -8.60 6.45 -1.05
N ALA A 488 -8.99 6.60 -2.33
CA ALA A 488 -10.40 6.72 -2.67
C ALA A 488 -11.05 5.32 -2.63
N GLY A 489 -12.25 5.22 -2.07
CA GLY A 489 -12.88 3.96 -1.71
C GLY A 489 -12.64 3.60 -0.25
N GLU A 490 -12.62 2.30 0.04
CA GLU A 490 -12.44 1.77 1.39
C GLU A 490 -11.00 1.89 1.88
N ASN A 491 -10.86 2.16 3.17
CA ASN A 491 -9.61 2.18 3.91
C ASN A 491 -9.82 1.50 5.25
N VAL A 492 -8.79 0.88 5.83
CA VAL A 492 -8.92 0.19 7.12
C VAL A 492 -7.91 0.70 8.13
N VAL A 493 -8.42 1.12 9.28
CA VAL A 493 -7.64 1.46 10.47
C VAL A 493 -7.69 0.29 11.43
N LYS A 494 -6.60 -0.48 11.47
CA LYS A 494 -6.44 -1.67 12.31
C LYS A 494 -5.79 -1.31 13.63
N LEU A 495 -6.45 -1.61 14.74
CA LEU A 495 -5.94 -1.43 16.09
C LEU A 495 -5.57 -2.79 16.69
N THR A 496 -4.37 -2.91 17.28
CA THR A 496 -3.94 -4.13 18.00
C THR A 496 -3.19 -3.80 19.30
N PRO A 497 -3.31 -4.60 20.37
CA PRO A 497 -2.69 -4.29 21.66
C PRO A 497 -1.19 -4.57 21.68
N ILE A 498 -0.39 -3.61 22.16
CA ILE A 498 1.06 -3.79 22.37
C ILE A 498 1.28 -4.26 23.81
N TRP A 499 1.19 -5.58 24.02
CA TRP A 499 1.50 -6.29 25.27
C TRP A 499 0.72 -5.83 26.52
N THR A 500 -0.35 -5.06 26.35
CA THR A 500 -1.18 -4.51 27.44
C THR A 500 -2.63 -4.38 26.99
N TRP A 501 -3.58 -4.36 27.95
CA TRP A 501 -5.00 -4.19 27.64
C TRP A 501 -5.36 -2.71 27.40
N ALA A 502 -6.37 -2.44 26.57
CA ALA A 502 -6.84 -1.08 26.27
C ALA A 502 -8.33 -1.05 25.90
N VAL A 503 -9.07 -0.06 26.40
CA VAL A 503 -10.47 0.22 26.03
C VAL A 503 -10.49 1.30 24.95
N VAL A 504 -10.76 0.90 23.71
CA VAL A 504 -10.89 1.80 22.56
C VAL A 504 -12.35 2.21 22.42
N ASP A 505 -12.56 3.52 22.29
CA ASP A 505 -13.86 4.16 22.11
C ASP A 505 -14.12 4.36 20.61
N TYR A 506 -13.21 5.04 19.89
CA TYR A 506 -13.37 5.35 18.47
C TYR A 506 -12.05 5.61 17.74
N VAL A 507 -12.10 5.63 16.42
CA VAL A 507 -11.13 6.31 15.57
C VAL A 507 -11.77 7.56 14.99
N ARG A 508 -11.15 8.73 15.16
CA ARG A 508 -11.55 9.96 14.46
C ARG A 508 -10.52 10.28 13.39
N ILE A 509 -10.97 10.60 12.19
CA ILE A 509 -10.10 11.17 11.16
C ILE A 509 -10.40 12.64 10.96
N GLU A 510 -9.38 13.41 10.59
CA GLU A 510 -9.53 14.80 10.21
C GLU A 510 -8.78 14.99 8.91
N LYS A 511 -9.48 15.43 7.86
CA LYS A 511 -8.85 15.67 6.57
C LYS A 511 -7.71 16.65 6.77
N ASP A 512 -6.50 16.21 6.45
CA ASP A 512 -5.34 17.07 6.51
C ASP A 512 -5.39 17.96 5.27
N ASN A 513 -6.11 19.08 5.39
CA ASN A 513 -6.25 20.06 4.29
C ASN A 513 -4.92 20.75 3.96
N ASP A 514 -3.89 20.51 4.78
CA ASP A 514 -2.49 20.87 4.55
C ASP A 514 -1.73 19.82 3.71
N ALA A 515 -2.36 18.71 3.30
CA ALA A 515 -1.73 17.66 2.49
C ALA A 515 -1.74 17.96 0.98
N PRO A 516 -0.58 17.86 0.30
CA PRO A 516 -0.46 18.25 -1.10
C PRO A 516 -1.07 17.24 -2.08
N VAL A 517 -1.91 17.73 -2.99
CA VAL A 517 -2.31 17.00 -4.20
C VAL A 517 -1.17 17.10 -5.22
N TYR A 518 -0.57 15.97 -5.57
CA TYR A 518 0.53 15.92 -6.54
C TYR A 518 0.08 15.99 -8.00
N GLU A 519 0.01 17.22 -8.50
CA GLU A 519 0.71 17.55 -9.75
C GLU A 519 2.14 18.01 -9.41
N PHE A 520 3.05 18.07 -10.40
CA PHE A 520 4.45 18.45 -10.20
C PHE A 520 4.60 19.93 -9.80
N ASN A 521 4.50 20.22 -8.50
CA ASN A 521 4.70 21.54 -7.93
C ASN A 521 6.13 21.70 -7.38
N VAL A 522 6.74 22.85 -7.66
CA VAL A 522 8.06 23.22 -7.15
C VAL A 522 7.99 23.40 -5.63
N SER A 523 8.89 22.74 -4.90
CA SER A 523 8.99 22.85 -3.44
C SER A 523 9.16 24.31 -2.98
N ASP A 524 8.39 24.71 -1.96
CA ASP A 524 8.39 26.05 -1.37
C ASP A 524 9.41 26.22 -0.23
N VAL A 525 10.24 25.20 0.00
CA VAL A 525 11.27 25.17 1.05
C VAL A 525 12.20 26.38 0.94
N ASP A 526 12.36 27.09 2.05
CA ASP A 526 13.23 28.27 2.19
C ASP A 526 14.71 27.86 2.40
N GLY A 527 15.20 27.03 1.48
CA GLY A 527 16.37 26.19 1.66
C GLY A 527 16.83 25.48 0.39
N PHE A 528 17.66 24.45 0.54
CA PHE A 528 18.00 23.55 -0.56
C PHE A 528 16.76 22.77 -1.00
N LYS A 529 16.50 22.76 -2.31
CA LYS A 529 15.39 22.02 -2.91
C LYS A 529 15.80 21.25 -4.16
N VAL A 530 15.18 20.10 -4.37
CA VAL A 530 15.34 19.32 -5.61
C VAL A 530 14.29 19.74 -6.65
N SER A 531 14.72 19.89 -7.90
CA SER A 531 13.87 20.17 -9.05
C SER A 531 14.28 19.27 -10.22
N GLY A 532 13.54 18.17 -10.40
CA GLY A 532 13.95 17.08 -11.29
C GLY A 532 15.32 16.53 -10.89
N ASN A 533 16.26 16.49 -11.82
CA ASN A 533 17.62 16.00 -11.57
C ASN A 533 18.59 17.03 -10.96
N LYS A 534 18.10 18.19 -10.52
CA LYS A 534 18.91 19.31 -10.03
C LYS A 534 18.71 19.57 -8.54
N LEU A 535 19.81 19.86 -7.85
CA LEU A 535 19.79 20.49 -6.54
C LEU A 535 19.86 22.02 -6.74
N LEU A 536 18.94 22.75 -6.14
CA LEU A 536 18.87 24.21 -6.17
C LEU A 536 19.13 24.78 -4.76
N ASP A 537 19.80 25.93 -4.69
CA ASP A 537 19.88 26.73 -3.47
C ASP A 537 18.60 27.53 -3.18
N ARG A 538 18.62 28.26 -2.06
CA ARG A 538 17.53 29.12 -1.55
C ARG A 538 17.06 30.18 -2.57
N CYS A 539 17.89 30.49 -3.56
CA CYS A 539 17.65 31.50 -4.58
C CYS A 539 17.50 30.88 -5.97
N ASP A 540 17.12 29.60 -6.01
CA ASP A 540 16.81 28.79 -7.18
C ASP A 540 17.98 28.61 -8.17
N ASN A 541 19.22 28.85 -7.72
CA ASN A 541 20.42 28.59 -8.50
C ASN A 541 20.83 27.13 -8.36
N GLU A 542 21.21 26.50 -9.47
CA GLU A 542 21.70 25.12 -9.47
C GLU A 542 23.03 25.01 -8.70
N PHE A 543 22.97 24.32 -7.55
CA PHE A 543 24.11 24.11 -6.66
C PHE A 543 24.72 22.73 -6.89
N VAL A 544 26.01 22.71 -7.23
CA VAL A 544 26.73 21.50 -7.58
C VAL A 544 27.85 21.27 -6.57
N MET A 545 27.78 20.17 -5.82
CA MET A 545 28.76 19.86 -4.77
C MET A 545 30.15 19.59 -5.36
N ARG A 546 31.15 20.18 -4.72
CA ARG A 546 32.59 20.05 -4.96
C ARG A 546 33.25 20.05 -3.58
N GLY A 547 33.26 18.89 -2.94
CA GLY A 547 33.55 18.76 -1.52
C GLY A 547 34.29 17.50 -1.10
N VAL A 548 34.27 17.22 0.20
CA VAL A 548 34.98 16.10 0.84
C VAL A 548 34.21 15.55 2.03
N ASN A 549 34.49 14.31 2.39
CA ASN A 549 34.08 13.70 3.66
C ASN A 549 35.07 14.05 4.79
N LEU A 550 34.54 14.38 5.97
CA LEU A 550 35.27 14.75 7.18
C LEU A 550 34.93 13.80 8.33
N ALA A 551 35.95 13.08 8.79
CA ALA A 551 35.94 12.07 9.85
C ALA A 551 35.69 12.63 11.28
N TYR A 552 34.64 13.43 11.48
CA TYR A 552 34.42 14.19 12.71
C TYR A 552 34.33 13.33 13.97
N THR A 553 33.50 12.26 13.98
CA THR A 553 33.34 11.34 15.12
C THR A 553 34.68 10.93 15.76
N TRP A 554 35.69 10.64 14.95
CA TRP A 554 37.00 10.16 15.40
C TRP A 554 38.03 11.29 15.60
N TYR A 555 37.84 12.46 14.98
CA TYR A 555 38.80 13.58 14.98
C TYR A 555 38.23 14.92 15.52
N LYS A 556 37.29 14.85 16.47
CA LYS A 556 36.57 16.02 17.04
C LYS A 556 37.47 17.18 17.49
N SER A 557 38.69 16.90 17.98
CA SER A 557 39.63 17.90 18.47
C SER A 557 40.30 18.73 17.39
N SER A 558 40.51 18.18 16.19
CA SER A 558 41.14 18.86 15.05
C SER A 558 40.15 19.24 13.95
N ALA A 559 38.89 18.80 14.03
CA ALA A 559 37.87 19.00 13.00
C ALA A 559 37.70 20.47 12.55
N TYR A 560 37.81 21.45 13.45
CA TYR A 560 37.69 22.87 13.09
C TYR A 560 38.91 23.42 12.33
N ASP A 561 40.10 22.89 12.62
CA ASP A 561 41.30 23.15 11.84
C ASP A 561 41.19 22.51 10.45
N GLN A 562 40.68 21.28 10.37
CA GLN A 562 40.39 20.59 9.11
C GLN A 562 39.36 21.34 8.27
N LEU A 563 38.21 21.75 8.84
CA LEU A 563 37.20 22.57 8.15
C LEU A 563 37.78 23.87 7.57
N LYS A 564 38.66 24.54 8.33
CA LYS A 564 39.38 25.73 7.85
C LYS A 564 40.32 25.41 6.69
N ALA A 565 41.01 24.28 6.72
CA ALA A 565 41.89 23.84 5.64
C ALA A 565 41.11 23.45 4.37
N ILE A 566 39.96 22.80 4.52
CA ILE A 566 39.01 22.44 3.45
C ILE A 566 38.51 23.71 2.75
N TYR A 567 38.02 24.69 3.52
CA TYR A 567 37.62 26.01 3.01
C TYR A 567 38.77 26.75 2.30
N ASN A 568 39.96 26.80 2.90
CA ASN A 568 41.13 27.44 2.30
C ASN A 568 41.49 26.84 0.93
N ASN A 569 41.22 25.54 0.72
CA ASN A 569 41.42 24.83 -0.53
C ASN A 569 40.25 24.89 -1.53
N LYS A 570 39.18 25.64 -1.21
CA LYS A 570 38.04 25.97 -2.08
C LYS A 570 36.99 24.89 -2.28
N ALA A 571 36.83 23.96 -1.34
CA ALA A 571 35.59 23.17 -1.30
C ALA A 571 34.36 24.09 -1.06
N ASN A 572 33.22 23.74 -1.64
CA ASN A 572 31.92 24.40 -1.40
C ASN A 572 30.97 23.59 -0.49
N ALA A 573 31.33 22.34 -0.19
CA ALA A 573 30.52 21.41 0.58
C ALA A 573 31.43 20.49 1.42
N VAL A 574 30.91 20.00 2.55
CA VAL A 574 31.57 19.00 3.39
C VAL A 574 30.53 18.03 3.95
N ARG A 575 30.78 16.72 3.81
CA ARG A 575 29.98 15.67 4.46
C ARG A 575 30.65 15.25 5.76
N ILE A 576 29.92 15.34 6.87
CA ILE A 576 30.47 15.29 8.22
C ILE A 576 29.96 14.03 8.91
N VAL A 577 30.91 13.14 9.20
CA VAL A 577 30.69 11.87 9.89
C VAL A 577 30.29 12.13 11.35
N LEU A 578 29.02 11.89 11.70
CA LEU A 578 28.51 11.94 13.07
C LEU A 578 28.29 10.54 13.64
N THR A 579 28.06 10.45 14.95
CA THR A 579 27.57 9.22 15.58
C THR A 579 26.25 9.39 16.33
N ASN A 580 25.35 8.41 16.18
CA ASN A 580 24.12 8.29 16.96
C ASN A 580 24.32 7.58 18.32
N GLY A 581 25.54 7.19 18.67
CA GLY A 581 25.89 6.61 19.97
C GLY A 581 26.09 5.09 20.01
N ASN A 582 25.82 4.39 18.90
CA ASN A 582 25.63 2.93 18.89
C ASN A 582 26.87 2.09 18.55
N ALA A 583 27.78 2.58 17.70
CA ALA A 583 28.91 1.78 17.19
C ALA A 583 30.26 2.52 17.20
N TYR A 584 30.33 3.74 16.62
CA TYR A 584 31.60 4.40 16.32
C TYR A 584 31.96 5.56 17.25
N GLY A 585 31.04 5.99 18.10
CA GLY A 585 31.34 6.79 19.28
C GLY A 585 30.19 6.73 20.28
N SER A 586 30.49 6.93 21.57
CA SER A 586 29.46 7.02 22.62
C SER A 586 29.93 8.02 23.69
N PRO A 587 29.07 8.96 24.14
CA PRO A 587 27.69 9.18 23.72
C PRO A 587 27.57 9.70 22.27
N ALA A 588 26.33 9.73 21.77
CA ALA A 588 25.97 10.33 20.50
C ALA A 588 26.44 11.80 20.39
N ASP A 589 26.63 12.28 19.16
CA ASP A 589 26.98 13.68 18.92
C ASP A 589 25.81 14.61 19.25
N ASP A 590 26.00 15.48 20.25
CA ASP A 590 24.91 16.28 20.81
C ASP A 590 24.57 17.53 19.99
N ALA A 591 23.40 18.10 20.28
CA ALA A 591 22.91 19.34 19.67
C ALA A 591 23.93 20.49 19.72
N ALA A 592 24.70 20.61 20.81
CA ALA A 592 25.70 21.67 20.96
C ALA A 592 26.92 21.46 20.05
N SER A 593 27.30 20.20 19.78
CA SER A 593 28.41 19.81 18.92
C SER A 593 28.01 19.95 17.45
N VAL A 594 26.82 19.44 17.07
CA VAL A 594 26.26 19.59 15.73
C VAL A 594 26.05 21.06 15.37
N LYS A 595 25.50 21.89 16.29
CA LYS A 595 25.35 23.33 16.02
C LYS A 595 26.69 24.01 15.71
N LYS A 596 27.75 23.70 16.44
CA LYS A 596 29.08 24.31 16.21
C LYS A 596 29.67 23.92 14.85
N LEU A 597 29.41 22.70 14.36
CA LEU A 597 29.79 22.28 13.03
C LEU A 597 29.05 23.07 11.94
N ILE A 598 27.72 23.24 12.11
CA ILE A 598 26.90 24.06 11.21
C ILE A 598 27.37 25.52 11.22
N ASP A 599 27.56 26.11 12.39
CA ASP A 599 28.04 27.50 12.56
C ASP A 599 29.42 27.69 11.89
N ALA A 600 30.32 26.71 12.00
CA ALA A 600 31.63 26.74 11.36
C ALA A 600 31.56 26.63 9.83
N CYS A 601 30.71 25.74 9.30
CA CYS A 601 30.50 25.61 7.85
C CYS A 601 29.86 26.88 7.27
N LYS A 602 28.83 27.41 7.94
CA LYS A 602 28.18 28.70 7.63
C LYS A 602 29.19 29.85 7.60
N ALA A 603 30.11 29.94 8.57
CA ALA A 603 31.15 30.98 8.60
C ALA A 603 32.13 30.91 7.41
N TYR A 604 32.22 29.75 6.75
CA TYR A 604 33.03 29.53 5.54
C TYR A 604 32.19 29.50 4.25
N GLY A 605 30.87 29.68 4.33
CA GLY A 605 29.94 29.54 3.21
C GLY A 605 29.82 28.11 2.65
N MET A 606 30.36 27.10 3.36
CA MET A 606 30.29 25.71 2.91
C MET A 606 28.96 25.08 3.34
N VAL A 607 28.36 24.28 2.45
CA VAL A 607 27.19 23.45 2.77
C VAL A 607 27.62 22.27 3.63
N ALA A 608 26.92 22.05 4.74
CA ALA A 608 27.15 20.90 5.61
C ALA A 608 26.18 19.77 5.26
N ILE A 609 26.72 18.63 4.83
CA ILE A 609 25.95 17.38 4.74
C ILE A 609 26.21 16.63 6.05
N LEU A 610 25.19 16.38 6.85
CA LEU A 610 25.33 15.65 8.11
C LEU A 610 24.91 14.19 7.90
N GLU A 611 25.69 13.24 8.39
CA GLU A 611 25.41 11.81 8.23
C GLU A 611 25.66 11.00 9.51
N VAL A 612 24.88 9.93 9.72
CA VAL A 612 25.07 8.96 10.83
C VAL A 612 25.79 7.72 10.33
N HIS A 613 27.00 7.50 10.85
CA HIS A 613 27.89 6.46 10.32
C HIS A 613 27.70 5.09 10.98
N ASP A 614 27.08 5.02 12.16
CA ASP A 614 26.98 3.81 13.02
C ASP A 614 26.29 2.60 12.37
N VAL A 615 25.54 2.82 11.29
CA VAL A 615 24.69 1.82 10.65
C VAL A 615 25.28 1.29 9.33
N THR A 616 26.48 1.75 8.97
CA THR A 616 27.24 1.32 7.78
C THR A 616 27.24 -0.21 7.64
N GLY A 617 26.73 -0.72 6.52
CA GLY A 617 26.69 -2.15 6.24
C GLY A 617 25.70 -2.97 7.06
N SER A 618 24.70 -2.34 7.71
CA SER A 618 23.56 -3.06 8.27
C SER A 618 22.65 -3.62 7.14
N ASP A 619 21.56 -4.26 7.56
CA ASP A 619 20.40 -4.63 6.74
C ASP A 619 19.08 -4.49 7.54
N LYS A 620 19.16 -3.87 8.73
CA LYS A 620 18.02 -3.68 9.62
C LYS A 620 17.45 -2.30 9.42
N ILE A 621 16.19 -2.27 8.96
CA ILE A 621 15.40 -1.04 8.84
C ILE A 621 15.39 -0.26 10.18
N SER A 622 15.31 -0.95 11.32
CA SER A 622 15.37 -0.33 12.66
C SER A 622 16.63 0.48 12.94
N ASP A 623 17.76 0.11 12.33
CA ASP A 623 19.03 0.82 12.54
C ASP A 623 18.99 2.15 11.77
N LEU A 624 18.48 2.13 10.52
CA LEU A 624 18.22 3.34 9.72
C LEU A 624 17.15 4.24 10.36
N GLU A 625 16.06 3.66 10.88
CA GLU A 625 15.05 4.40 11.64
C GLU A 625 15.66 5.07 12.87
N GLY A 626 16.59 4.39 13.57
CA GLY A 626 17.38 4.97 14.66
C GLY A 626 18.30 6.11 14.21
N ALA A 627 18.87 6.04 13.01
CA ALA A 627 19.66 7.11 12.41
C ALA A 627 18.80 8.33 12.04
N ALA A 628 17.60 8.10 11.48
CA ALA A 628 16.62 9.16 11.24
C ALA A 628 16.11 9.79 12.55
N GLN A 629 15.87 8.97 13.58
CA GLN A 629 15.42 9.42 14.90
C GLN A 629 16.50 10.27 15.59
N TYR A 630 17.79 9.99 15.37
CA TYR A 630 18.87 10.85 15.84
C TYR A 630 18.74 12.29 15.28
N PHE A 631 18.51 12.45 13.97
CA PHE A 631 18.26 13.76 13.38
C PHE A 631 16.94 14.39 13.84
N ALA A 632 15.88 13.60 14.02
CA ALA A 632 14.61 14.08 14.58
C ALA A 632 14.78 14.63 16.01
N ASN A 633 15.60 13.97 16.84
CA ASN A 633 15.94 14.45 18.19
C ASN A 633 16.75 15.76 18.17
N LEU A 634 17.45 16.05 17.06
CA LEU A 634 18.18 17.30 16.81
C LEU A 634 17.32 18.40 16.17
N ALA A 635 16.01 18.21 15.98
CA ALA A 635 15.20 19.10 15.17
C ALA A 635 15.19 20.57 15.63
N SER A 636 15.33 20.83 16.92
CA SER A 636 15.45 22.20 17.48
C SER A 636 16.75 22.92 17.11
N THR A 637 17.79 22.17 16.76
CA THR A 637 19.09 22.68 16.27
C THR A 637 19.11 22.85 14.75
N LEU A 638 18.38 21.98 14.05
CA LEU A 638 18.41 21.91 12.59
C LEU A 638 17.36 22.82 11.92
N LYS A 639 16.19 23.06 12.52
CA LYS A 639 15.17 23.97 11.98
C LYS A 639 15.74 25.38 11.76
N GLY A 640 15.48 25.96 10.58
CA GLY A 640 16.03 27.26 10.17
C GLY A 640 17.44 27.18 9.57
N THR A 641 17.95 25.97 9.30
CA THR A 641 19.25 25.74 8.64
C THR A 641 19.11 25.06 7.27
N GLU A 642 17.90 25.01 6.70
CA GLU A 642 17.56 24.30 5.46
C GLU A 642 18.33 24.82 4.23
N HIS A 643 18.80 26.07 4.27
CA HIS A 643 19.65 26.70 3.27
C HIS A 643 21.16 26.49 3.52
N TYR A 644 21.56 25.85 4.62
CA TYR A 644 22.96 25.54 4.97
C TYR A 644 23.26 24.04 5.10
N VAL A 645 22.24 23.24 5.38
CA VAL A 645 22.37 21.84 5.81
C VAL A 645 21.57 20.91 4.90
N ILE A 646 22.17 19.76 4.60
CA ILE A 646 21.53 18.62 3.94
C ILE A 646 21.66 17.43 4.90
N ILE A 647 20.60 16.64 5.07
CA ILE A 647 20.56 15.51 6.00
C ILE A 647 20.73 14.22 5.19
N ASN A 648 21.91 13.61 5.23
CA ASN A 648 22.11 12.25 4.73
C ASN A 648 21.75 11.29 5.87
N ILE A 649 20.63 10.58 5.78
CA ILE A 649 20.04 9.89 6.95
C ILE A 649 21.03 8.91 7.60
N ALA A 650 21.84 8.24 6.79
CA ALA A 650 22.87 7.30 7.22
C ALA A 650 23.90 7.09 6.11
N ASN A 651 25.14 6.78 6.51
CA ASN A 651 26.14 6.20 5.62
C ASN A 651 25.81 4.74 5.28
N GLU A 652 25.76 4.40 3.99
CA GLU A 652 25.88 3.03 3.47
C GLU A 652 25.08 1.94 4.21
N TRP A 653 23.87 2.25 4.70
CA TRP A 653 23.21 1.47 5.75
C TRP A 653 22.80 0.04 5.36
N HIS A 654 22.85 -0.30 4.07
CA HIS A 654 22.30 -1.51 3.48
C HIS A 654 23.36 -2.29 2.70
N ASN A 655 23.63 -3.53 3.11
CA ASN A 655 24.62 -4.43 2.52
C ASN A 655 24.01 -5.39 1.48
N SER A 656 22.82 -5.93 1.76
CA SER A 656 22.26 -7.06 1.04
C SER A 656 21.98 -6.78 -0.45
N SER A 657 21.71 -7.85 -1.20
CA SER A 657 21.21 -7.75 -2.58
C SER A 657 19.73 -7.33 -2.68
N SER A 658 19.03 -7.14 -1.57
CA SER A 658 17.59 -6.83 -1.55
C SER A 658 17.34 -5.34 -1.79
N ALA A 659 17.28 -4.94 -3.06
CA ALA A 659 16.90 -3.57 -3.43
C ALA A 659 15.52 -3.15 -2.85
N ALA A 660 14.63 -4.11 -2.58
CA ALA A 660 13.36 -3.85 -1.90
C ALA A 660 13.55 -3.44 -0.43
N ASN A 661 14.43 -4.11 0.33
CA ASN A 661 14.71 -3.76 1.73
C ASN A 661 15.35 -2.36 1.84
N TRP A 662 16.27 -2.02 0.92
CA TRP A 662 16.84 -0.68 0.78
C TRP A 662 15.75 0.40 0.63
N LYS A 663 14.77 0.16 -0.26
CA LYS A 663 13.60 1.03 -0.43
C LYS A 663 12.76 1.08 0.85
N ASP A 664 12.38 -0.07 1.40
CA ASP A 664 11.47 -0.15 2.56
C ASP A 664 12.05 0.54 3.80
N GLY A 665 13.38 0.54 3.96
CA GLY A 665 14.07 1.35 4.95
C GLY A 665 13.88 2.84 4.73
N TYR A 666 14.23 3.36 3.55
CA TYR A 666 14.12 4.80 3.28
C TYR A 666 12.67 5.31 3.27
N VAL A 667 11.71 4.50 2.79
CA VAL A 667 10.27 4.80 2.86
C VAL A 667 9.78 5.00 4.31
N LYS A 668 10.41 4.36 5.29
CA LYS A 668 10.10 4.54 6.72
C LYS A 668 10.93 5.64 7.39
N ALA A 669 12.20 5.76 7.02
CA ALA A 669 13.13 6.70 7.62
C ALA A 669 12.89 8.16 7.22
N ILE A 670 12.50 8.44 5.97
CA ILE A 670 12.19 9.79 5.48
C ILE A 670 11.02 10.43 6.28
N PRO A 671 9.89 9.74 6.51
CA PRO A 671 8.83 10.23 7.39
C PRO A 671 9.27 10.61 8.82
N ILE A 672 10.29 9.96 9.40
CA ILE A 672 10.79 10.31 10.74
C ILE A 672 11.41 11.72 10.73
N ILE A 673 12.22 12.04 9.71
CA ILE A 673 12.79 13.39 9.51
C ILE A 673 11.68 14.42 9.33
N ARG A 674 10.70 14.13 8.46
CA ARG A 674 9.61 15.05 8.12
C ARG A 674 8.64 15.28 9.29
N LYS A 675 8.30 14.23 10.05
CA LYS A 675 7.47 14.34 11.29
C LYS A 675 8.15 15.17 12.37
N ALA A 676 9.48 15.22 12.41
CA ALA A 676 10.23 16.15 13.26
C ALA A 676 10.09 17.64 12.82
N GLY A 677 9.49 17.90 11.66
CA GLY A 677 9.35 19.23 11.04
C GLY A 677 10.63 19.73 10.39
N LEU A 678 11.51 18.84 9.94
CA LEU A 678 12.74 19.18 9.23
C LEU A 678 12.46 19.20 7.72
N ARG A 679 12.61 20.37 7.10
CA ARG A 679 12.34 20.61 5.67
C ARG A 679 13.60 20.56 4.79
N HIS A 680 14.70 20.06 5.34
CA HIS A 680 15.99 19.96 4.68
C HIS A 680 15.92 19.07 3.44
N CYS A 681 16.76 19.35 2.43
CA CYS A 681 17.05 18.33 1.43
C CYS A 681 17.59 17.08 2.14
N ILE A 682 16.97 15.93 1.87
CA ILE A 682 17.40 14.64 2.40
C ILE A 682 18.32 13.99 1.37
N MET A 683 19.45 13.46 1.81
CA MET A 683 20.33 12.63 0.98
C MET A 683 20.18 11.15 1.39
N VAL A 684 20.17 10.26 0.40
CA VAL A 684 20.03 8.81 0.61
C VAL A 684 21.08 8.05 -0.20
N ASP A 685 21.83 7.18 0.46
CA ASP A 685 22.93 6.42 -0.15
C ASP A 685 22.40 5.13 -0.79
N ALA A 686 22.99 4.71 -1.91
CA ALA A 686 22.61 3.47 -2.57
C ALA A 686 22.89 2.24 -1.68
N GLY A 687 22.20 1.13 -1.94
CA GLY A 687 22.50 -0.13 -1.26
C GLY A 687 23.83 -0.76 -1.70
N GLY A 688 24.20 -1.86 -1.07
CA GLY A 688 25.45 -2.58 -1.36
C GLY A 688 26.68 -1.75 -1.00
N TYR A 689 26.73 -1.26 0.25
CA TYR A 689 27.74 -0.33 0.75
C TYR A 689 27.86 0.92 -0.14
N GLY A 690 26.76 1.62 -0.45
CA GLY A 690 26.78 2.82 -1.31
C GLY A 690 27.04 2.56 -2.80
N GLN A 691 27.57 1.39 -3.19
CA GLN A 691 28.09 1.15 -4.55
C GLN A 691 27.07 0.55 -5.53
N SER A 692 25.90 0.08 -5.08
CA SER A 692 24.87 -0.54 -5.93
C SER A 692 23.84 0.46 -6.44
N ALA A 693 24.24 1.23 -7.45
CA ALA A 693 23.36 2.16 -8.18
C ALA A 693 22.04 1.53 -8.67
N ALA A 694 22.01 0.21 -8.90
CA ALA A 694 20.83 -0.55 -9.28
C ALA A 694 19.65 -0.43 -8.29
N THR A 695 19.93 -0.18 -7.00
CA THR A 695 18.89 0.08 -5.99
C THR A 695 18.11 1.35 -6.33
N ILE A 696 18.81 2.45 -6.59
CA ILE A 696 18.24 3.73 -7.04
C ILE A 696 17.63 3.58 -8.44
N HIS A 697 18.27 2.84 -9.36
CA HIS A 697 17.73 2.65 -10.71
C HIS A 697 16.37 1.93 -10.70
N THR A 698 16.13 1.06 -9.71
CA THR A 698 14.90 0.27 -9.56
C THR A 698 13.84 1.02 -8.74
N TYR A 699 14.22 1.59 -7.59
CA TYR A 699 13.28 2.12 -6.58
C TYR A 699 13.50 3.58 -6.19
N GLY A 700 14.35 4.33 -6.90
CA GLY A 700 14.61 5.74 -6.58
C GLY A 700 13.35 6.62 -6.67
N LYS A 701 12.40 6.27 -7.53
CA LYS A 701 11.11 6.98 -7.60
C LYS A 701 10.20 6.71 -6.40
N ASP A 702 10.18 5.47 -5.90
CA ASP A 702 9.44 5.10 -4.68
C ASP A 702 10.02 5.81 -3.44
N VAL A 703 11.35 5.89 -3.35
CA VAL A 703 12.04 6.59 -2.25
C VAL A 703 11.83 8.12 -2.34
N LEU A 704 11.81 8.70 -3.55
CA LEU A 704 11.44 10.11 -3.74
C LEU A 704 9.97 10.36 -3.35
N ALA A 705 9.05 9.47 -3.73
CA ALA A 705 7.64 9.58 -3.43
C ALA A 705 7.30 9.42 -1.93
N ALA A 706 8.20 8.82 -1.14
CA ALA A 706 8.09 8.79 0.32
C ALA A 706 8.42 10.13 1.00
N ASP A 707 8.97 11.10 0.26
CA ASP A 707 9.17 12.46 0.75
C ASP A 707 8.00 13.38 0.36
N PRO A 708 7.17 13.84 1.32
CA PRO A 708 6.11 14.82 1.07
C PRO A 708 6.61 16.22 0.67
N GLU A 709 7.92 16.43 0.50
CA GLU A 709 8.49 17.65 -0.09
C GLU A 709 9.17 17.42 -1.46
N ASN A 710 9.21 16.16 -1.94
CA ASN A 710 10.00 15.73 -3.11
C ASN A 710 11.46 16.24 -3.11
N ASN A 711 12.05 16.36 -1.91
CA ASN A 711 13.33 17.02 -1.68
C ASN A 711 14.43 15.99 -1.34
N VAL A 712 14.54 14.97 -2.19
CA VAL A 712 15.48 13.83 -2.02
C VAL A 712 16.58 13.87 -3.08
N LEU A 713 17.83 13.84 -2.60
CA LEU A 713 19.06 13.75 -3.38
C LEU A 713 19.66 12.35 -3.22
N PHE A 714 19.83 11.62 -4.32
CA PHE A 714 20.44 10.30 -4.27
C PHE A 714 21.97 10.39 -4.22
N SER A 715 22.59 9.45 -3.53
CA SER A 715 24.04 9.33 -3.36
C SER A 715 24.52 7.96 -3.85
N ILE A 716 25.55 7.95 -4.70
CA ILE A 716 26.27 6.72 -5.10
C ILE A 716 27.73 6.85 -4.65
N HIS A 717 28.26 5.81 -4.03
CA HIS A 717 29.67 5.72 -3.65
C HIS A 717 30.44 4.96 -4.74
N MET A 718 31.63 5.43 -5.09
CA MET A 718 32.42 4.93 -6.21
C MET A 718 33.84 4.58 -5.78
N TYR A 719 34.00 3.35 -5.29
CA TYR A 719 35.29 2.76 -4.95
C TYR A 719 35.75 1.79 -6.05
N GLY A 720 36.45 0.70 -5.73
CA GLY A 720 37.08 -0.18 -6.73
C GLY A 720 36.11 -0.84 -7.70
N THR A 721 34.81 -0.88 -7.36
CA THR A 721 33.78 -1.28 -8.31
C THR A 721 33.60 -0.31 -9.50
N ALA A 722 34.11 0.93 -9.39
CA ALA A 722 34.02 2.00 -10.38
C ALA A 722 35.28 2.20 -11.25
N GLY A 723 36.24 1.27 -11.25
CA GLY A 723 37.42 1.24 -12.15
C GLY A 723 37.13 1.05 -13.65
N ASN A 724 35.94 1.43 -14.13
CA ASN A 724 35.54 1.28 -15.53
C ASN A 724 34.63 2.44 -15.98
N LYS A 725 35.08 3.15 -17.02
CA LYS A 725 34.36 4.31 -17.60
C LYS A 725 32.91 4.05 -17.93
N ASN A 726 32.58 2.88 -18.49
CA ASN A 726 31.20 2.55 -18.85
C ASN A 726 30.32 2.42 -17.60
N ARG A 727 30.88 1.93 -16.49
CA ARG A 727 30.16 1.79 -15.21
C ARG A 727 29.96 3.11 -14.50
N VAL A 728 30.97 4.00 -14.51
CA VAL A 728 30.81 5.39 -14.03
C VAL A 728 29.66 6.07 -14.79
N LYS A 729 29.67 5.97 -16.13
CA LYS A 729 28.61 6.56 -16.97
C LYS A 729 27.24 5.92 -16.70
N SER A 730 27.12 4.59 -16.69
CA SER A 730 25.83 3.91 -16.49
C SER A 730 25.24 4.16 -15.09
N ASN A 731 26.07 4.25 -14.06
CA ASN A 731 25.61 4.56 -12.70
C ASN A 731 24.98 5.95 -12.64
N ILE A 732 25.65 6.96 -13.21
CA ILE A 732 25.18 8.35 -13.26
C ILE A 732 23.95 8.49 -14.17
N ASP A 733 24.06 8.11 -15.44
CA ASP A 733 23.00 8.24 -16.44
C ASP A 733 21.72 7.49 -16.04
N GLY A 734 21.86 6.31 -15.41
CA GLY A 734 20.72 5.51 -14.94
C GLY A 734 19.90 6.15 -13.80
N VAL A 735 20.44 7.18 -13.13
CA VAL A 735 19.70 8.01 -12.15
C VAL A 735 19.19 9.28 -12.81
N ILE A 736 20.08 10.08 -13.43
CA ILE A 736 19.70 11.43 -13.91
C ILE A 736 18.71 11.38 -15.08
N ASN A 737 18.73 10.34 -15.92
CA ASN A 737 17.75 10.17 -17.01
C ASN A 737 16.36 9.80 -16.51
N GLN A 738 16.21 9.42 -15.23
CA GLN A 738 14.90 9.19 -14.60
C GLN A 738 14.27 10.46 -14.03
N GLY A 739 14.99 11.59 -14.07
CA GLY A 739 14.58 12.85 -13.42
C GLY A 739 14.91 12.91 -11.93
N LEU A 740 15.82 12.05 -11.43
CA LEU A 740 16.24 12.02 -10.04
C LEU A 740 17.56 12.80 -9.85
N ALA A 741 17.67 13.60 -8.78
CA ALA A 741 18.89 14.32 -8.46
C ALA A 741 19.96 13.38 -7.89
N LEU A 742 21.23 13.60 -8.27
CA LEU A 742 22.35 12.73 -7.90
C LEU A 742 23.57 13.51 -7.39
N CYS A 743 24.24 12.96 -6.38
CA CYS A 743 25.59 13.26 -5.98
C CYS A 743 26.43 11.96 -5.95
N ILE A 744 27.73 12.05 -6.22
CA ILE A 744 28.68 10.99 -5.86
C ILE A 744 29.14 11.27 -4.43
N GLY A 745 28.52 10.62 -3.44
CA GLY A 745 28.68 10.93 -2.02
C GLY A 745 30.05 10.55 -1.45
N GLU A 746 30.69 9.55 -2.06
CA GLU A 746 32.06 9.13 -1.77
C GLU A 746 32.74 8.59 -3.03
N PHE A 747 34.04 8.85 -3.16
CA PHE A 747 34.91 8.15 -4.10
C PHE A 747 36.37 8.31 -3.69
N GLY A 748 37.19 7.31 -4.01
CA GLY A 748 38.65 7.33 -3.85
C GLY A 748 39.37 7.37 -5.21
N TRP A 749 40.70 7.31 -5.17
CA TRP A 749 41.54 6.99 -6.33
C TRP A 749 41.85 5.49 -6.44
N TYR A 750 41.81 4.78 -5.30
CA TYR A 750 42.05 3.35 -5.16
C TYR A 750 41.27 2.87 -3.93
N HIS A 751 40.85 1.60 -3.89
CA HIS A 751 40.26 0.99 -2.70
C HIS A 751 40.56 -0.51 -2.61
N SER A 752 40.26 -1.14 -1.46
CA SER A 752 40.55 -2.55 -1.20
C SER A 752 39.83 -3.54 -2.14
N ASP A 753 38.76 -3.09 -2.80
CA ASP A 753 38.00 -3.83 -3.83
C ASP A 753 38.43 -3.51 -5.28
N GLY A 754 39.40 -2.61 -5.49
CA GLY A 754 39.97 -2.33 -6.82
C GLY A 754 40.45 -0.89 -7.07
N ASP A 755 41.00 -0.71 -8.27
CA ASP A 755 41.37 0.60 -8.84
C ASP A 755 40.12 1.43 -9.18
N VAL A 756 40.19 2.75 -9.06
CA VAL A 756 39.05 3.66 -9.34
C VAL A 756 39.39 4.55 -10.55
N ASP A 757 38.46 4.72 -11.48
CA ASP A 757 38.64 5.66 -12.60
C ASP A 757 38.25 7.08 -12.17
N GLU A 758 39.02 7.64 -11.24
CA GLU A 758 38.70 8.90 -10.57
C GLU A 758 38.76 10.10 -11.52
N ASP A 759 39.61 10.03 -12.55
CA ASP A 759 39.58 10.97 -13.68
C ASP A 759 38.27 10.90 -14.48
N GLN A 760 37.69 9.72 -14.70
CA GLN A 760 36.37 9.61 -15.32
C GLN A 760 35.25 10.09 -14.40
N ILE A 761 35.33 9.84 -13.09
CA ILE A 761 34.32 10.34 -12.13
C ILE A 761 34.30 11.87 -12.16
N LEU A 762 35.47 12.52 -11.98
CA LEU A 762 35.60 13.98 -11.98
C LEU A 762 35.12 14.58 -13.31
N SER A 763 35.64 14.10 -14.44
CA SER A 763 35.29 14.64 -15.76
C SER A 763 33.83 14.39 -16.15
N TYR A 764 33.23 13.27 -15.76
CA TYR A 764 31.83 12.99 -16.09
C TYR A 764 30.85 13.72 -15.17
N CYS A 765 31.20 13.91 -13.90
CA CYS A 765 30.42 14.78 -13.01
C CYS A 765 30.48 16.25 -13.45
N GLN A 766 31.60 16.68 -14.07
CA GLN A 766 31.68 17.98 -14.74
C GLN A 766 30.82 18.01 -16.02
N GLU A 767 30.88 16.98 -16.89
CA GLU A 767 30.07 16.88 -18.12
C GLU A 767 28.56 16.90 -17.83
N LYS A 768 28.12 16.22 -16.77
CA LYS A 768 26.70 16.03 -16.40
C LYS A 768 26.20 17.01 -15.33
N ASN A 769 27.05 17.92 -14.86
CA ASN A 769 26.74 18.86 -13.78
C ASN A 769 26.30 18.17 -12.45
N VAL A 770 26.82 16.97 -12.19
CA VAL A 770 26.55 16.15 -11.01
C VAL A 770 27.47 16.55 -9.86
N GLY A 771 26.96 16.57 -8.63
CA GLY A 771 27.74 16.86 -7.43
C GLY A 771 28.68 15.71 -7.05
N TRP A 772 29.80 16.02 -6.37
CA TRP A 772 30.67 14.97 -5.81
C TRP A 772 31.36 15.40 -4.51
N LEU A 773 31.69 14.40 -3.71
CA LEU A 773 32.35 14.49 -2.41
C LEU A 773 33.45 13.41 -2.33
N ALA A 774 34.72 13.81 -2.25
CA ALA A 774 35.83 12.85 -2.17
C ALA A 774 35.92 12.17 -0.79
N TRP A 775 36.34 10.92 -0.74
CA TRP A 775 36.71 10.23 0.51
C TRP A 775 38.24 10.12 0.62
N SER A 776 38.87 10.60 1.70
CA SER A 776 38.34 11.59 2.67
C SER A 776 39.45 12.56 3.07
N TRP A 777 39.11 13.64 3.78
CA TRP A 777 40.08 14.70 4.04
C TRP A 777 41.33 14.16 4.76
N TYR A 778 41.12 13.55 5.92
CA TYR A 778 42.13 12.93 6.75
C TYR A 778 41.47 11.94 7.73
N GLY A 779 42.22 10.92 8.14
CA GLY A 779 41.87 10.06 9.28
C GLY A 779 41.60 8.61 8.95
N ASN A 780 41.87 8.16 7.72
CA ASN A 780 41.78 6.75 7.38
C ASN A 780 42.86 5.94 8.11
N GLY A 781 42.46 4.80 8.69
CA GLY A 781 43.36 3.84 9.33
C GLY A 781 43.71 2.68 8.40
N SER A 782 44.59 1.79 8.87
CA SER A 782 44.99 0.58 8.12
C SER A 782 43.80 -0.33 7.82
N PRO A 783 43.65 -0.85 6.58
CA PRO A 783 44.62 -0.82 5.48
C PRO A 783 44.32 0.23 4.38
N VAL A 784 43.61 1.32 4.70
CA VAL A 784 43.07 2.28 3.71
C VAL A 784 43.59 3.71 3.89
N GLU A 785 44.74 3.90 4.56
CA GLU A 785 45.36 5.23 4.79
C GLU A 785 45.65 6.00 3.48
N TYR A 786 45.74 5.28 2.36
CA TYR A 786 45.92 5.85 1.03
C TYR A 786 44.71 6.65 0.51
N LEU A 787 43.56 6.61 1.19
CA LEU A 787 42.38 7.43 0.84
C LEU A 787 42.49 8.90 1.31
N ASP A 788 43.36 9.20 2.27
CA ASP A 788 43.50 10.55 2.82
C ASP A 788 43.96 11.56 1.76
N LEU A 789 43.30 12.71 1.68
CA LEU A 789 43.69 13.83 0.81
C LEU A 789 44.88 14.61 1.39
N VAL A 790 45.11 14.58 2.71
CA VAL A 790 46.21 15.28 3.38
C VAL A 790 46.98 14.38 4.34
N LYS A 791 48.19 14.80 4.74
CA LYS A 791 49.09 14.03 5.60
C LYS A 791 48.90 14.25 7.10
N ASP A 792 48.10 15.26 7.49
CA ASP A 792 47.92 15.68 8.87
C ASP A 792 46.61 16.47 9.04
N ALA A 793 46.10 16.54 10.27
CA ALA A 793 44.83 17.19 10.59
C ALA A 793 44.92 18.70 10.92
N SER A 794 46.02 19.39 10.56
CA SER A 794 46.18 20.82 10.89
C SER A 794 45.34 21.74 9.98
N SER A 795 45.32 23.04 10.28
CA SER A 795 44.66 24.05 9.42
C SER A 795 45.48 24.48 8.20
N THR A 796 46.70 23.97 8.05
CA THR A 796 47.57 24.16 6.87
C THR A 796 48.32 22.87 6.52
N PRO A 797 47.60 21.77 6.21
CA PRO A 797 48.21 20.46 6.09
C PRO A 797 48.85 20.26 4.71
N THR A 798 49.73 19.28 4.60
CA THR A 798 50.35 18.94 3.29
C THR A 798 49.46 17.99 2.49
N LEU A 799 49.13 18.34 1.25
CA LEU A 799 48.40 17.46 0.33
C LEU A 799 49.14 16.13 0.13
N ALA A 800 48.39 15.02 0.18
CA ALA A 800 48.94 13.69 0.05
C ALA A 800 49.25 13.35 -1.42
N THR A 801 50.34 12.61 -1.61
CA THR A 801 50.57 11.76 -2.78
C THR A 801 50.59 10.35 -2.23
N GLN A 802 49.65 9.54 -2.71
CA GLN A 802 49.29 8.26 -2.13
C GLN A 802 49.78 7.13 -3.03
N SER A 803 49.97 5.94 -2.47
CA SER A 803 50.41 4.75 -3.20
C SER A 803 49.77 3.49 -2.65
N ALA A 804 49.34 2.60 -3.55
CA ALA A 804 48.67 1.33 -3.27
C ALA A 804 48.90 0.38 -4.45
N GLU A 805 49.11 -0.92 -4.20
CA GLU A 805 49.37 -1.97 -5.22
C GLU A 805 50.34 -1.59 -6.35
N GLY A 806 51.38 -0.80 -6.05
CA GLY A 806 52.40 -0.34 -7.00
C GLY A 806 52.01 0.90 -7.83
N ASN A 807 50.76 1.35 -7.76
CA ASN A 807 50.29 2.61 -8.33
C ASN A 807 50.59 3.78 -7.38
N SER A 808 50.58 5.01 -7.92
CA SER A 808 50.65 6.24 -7.11
C SER A 808 49.84 7.37 -7.74
N CYS A 809 49.04 8.05 -6.93
CA CYS A 809 48.23 9.20 -7.33
C CYS A 809 48.53 10.42 -6.46
N ALA A 810 48.63 11.59 -7.08
CA ALA A 810 48.69 12.88 -6.37
C ALA A 810 47.29 13.28 -5.85
N TRP A 811 46.63 12.38 -5.13
CA TRP A 811 45.19 12.38 -4.85
C TRP A 811 44.69 13.70 -4.26
N GLY A 812 45.31 14.17 -3.17
CA GLY A 812 44.97 15.45 -2.56
C GLY A 812 45.13 16.65 -3.50
N LYS A 813 46.11 16.62 -4.40
CA LYS A 813 46.27 17.67 -5.43
C LYS A 813 45.18 17.58 -6.51
N LYS A 814 44.85 16.38 -6.98
CA LYS A 814 43.83 16.16 -8.02
C LYS A 814 42.48 16.75 -7.59
N VAL A 815 42.03 16.41 -6.37
CA VAL A 815 40.77 16.90 -5.82
C VAL A 815 40.79 18.42 -5.58
N VAL A 816 41.87 18.95 -4.99
CA VAL A 816 41.98 20.38 -4.68
C VAL A 816 42.11 21.26 -5.93
N ASP A 817 42.76 20.77 -7.00
CA ASP A 817 42.79 21.46 -8.28
C ASP A 817 41.38 21.53 -8.90
N ALA A 818 40.60 20.44 -8.82
CA ALA A 818 39.21 20.41 -9.30
C ALA A 818 38.30 21.39 -8.52
N TRP A 819 38.42 21.47 -7.18
CA TRP A 819 37.74 22.50 -6.38
C TRP A 819 38.07 23.92 -6.84
N LYS A 820 39.36 24.22 -7.05
CA LYS A 820 39.80 25.56 -7.51
C LYS A 820 39.32 25.91 -8.92
N ALA A 821 39.01 24.91 -9.75
CA ALA A 821 38.50 25.10 -11.10
C ALA A 821 36.96 25.22 -11.15
N GLU A 822 36.24 24.50 -10.30
CA GLU A 822 34.79 24.27 -10.46
C GLU A 822 33.90 24.79 -9.33
N SER A 823 34.41 24.93 -8.10
CA SER A 823 33.58 25.23 -6.94
C SER A 823 32.88 26.58 -7.05
N LYS A 824 31.54 26.55 -6.93
CA LYS A 824 30.69 27.72 -6.73
C LYS A 824 29.98 27.58 -5.38
N TYR A 825 30.00 28.63 -4.57
CA TYR A 825 29.26 28.65 -3.30
C TYR A 825 27.77 28.89 -3.58
N ALA A 826 26.91 28.25 -2.78
CA ALA A 826 25.46 28.48 -2.83
C ALA A 826 25.11 29.89 -2.32
N MET A 827 23.94 30.39 -2.71
CA MET A 827 23.33 31.58 -2.13
C MET A 827 22.61 31.21 -0.84
N LEU A 828 23.18 31.63 0.30
CA LEU A 828 22.75 31.18 1.62
C LEU A 828 21.86 32.22 2.35
N ASP A 829 22.17 33.52 2.25
CA ASP A 829 21.53 34.58 3.05
C ASP A 829 20.55 35.48 2.28
N THR A 830 20.94 36.00 1.10
CA THR A 830 20.11 36.96 0.33
C THR A 830 20.15 36.71 -1.17
N CYS A 831 18.97 36.70 -1.80
CA CYS A 831 18.84 36.54 -3.24
C CYS A 831 18.98 37.89 -3.95
N PRO A 832 19.82 38.01 -5.00
CA PRO A 832 19.84 39.20 -5.85
C PRO A 832 18.48 39.37 -6.53
N GLY A 833 17.90 40.58 -6.48
CA GLY A 833 16.64 40.87 -7.16
C GLY A 833 16.81 40.81 -8.68
N THR A 834 16.31 39.74 -9.31
CA THR A 834 16.26 39.58 -10.77
C THR A 834 14.97 40.19 -11.32
N GLY A 835 15.05 40.83 -12.49
CA GLY A 835 14.00 41.74 -12.98
C GLY A 835 12.65 41.10 -13.35
N LEU A 836 12.57 39.78 -13.43
CA LEU A 836 11.37 38.99 -13.71
C LEU A 836 11.44 37.73 -12.84
N ASN A 837 10.39 37.43 -12.07
CA ASN A 837 10.39 36.28 -11.18
C ASN A 837 9.70 35.05 -11.78
N ASP A 838 8.67 35.25 -12.61
CA ASP A 838 7.93 34.19 -13.28
C ASP A 838 7.43 34.66 -14.65
N ILE A 839 7.55 33.78 -15.64
CA ILE A 839 6.95 33.90 -16.98
C ILE A 839 6.22 32.59 -17.26
N ALA A 840 4.90 32.66 -17.43
CA ALA A 840 4.07 31.55 -17.90
C ALA A 840 3.66 31.80 -19.37
N SER A 841 3.67 30.75 -20.20
CA SER A 841 3.26 30.85 -21.61
C SER A 841 2.52 29.60 -22.07
N TYR A 842 1.57 29.77 -22.99
CA TYR A 842 0.75 28.70 -23.57
C TYR A 842 0.89 28.74 -25.09
N GLY A 843 1.89 28.01 -25.59
CA GLY A 843 2.37 28.16 -26.96
C GLY A 843 2.89 29.58 -27.25
N GLU A 844 3.10 29.91 -28.52
CA GLU A 844 3.48 31.27 -28.95
C GLU A 844 2.34 32.30 -28.86
N LYS A 845 1.16 31.89 -28.35
CA LYS A 845 -0.12 32.62 -28.47
C LYS A 845 -0.50 33.45 -27.25
N SER A 846 -0.11 33.03 -26.05
CA SER A 846 -0.41 33.75 -24.80
C SER A 846 0.72 33.64 -23.79
N MET A 847 0.98 34.75 -23.08
CA MET A 847 2.09 34.93 -22.15
C MET A 847 1.67 35.84 -20.99
N LEU A 848 2.05 35.46 -19.77
CA LEU A 848 1.76 36.14 -18.51
C LEU A 848 3.07 36.26 -17.73
N TYR A 849 3.46 37.45 -17.25
CA TYR A 849 4.65 37.61 -16.41
C TYR A 849 4.55 38.75 -15.39
N TYR A 850 5.31 38.63 -14.30
CA TYR A 850 5.41 39.64 -13.25
C TYR A 850 6.80 40.30 -13.19
N ALA A 851 6.84 41.61 -13.45
CA ALA A 851 8.02 42.45 -13.29
C ALA A 851 8.07 43.01 -11.86
N GLN A 852 8.78 42.31 -10.96
CA GLN A 852 8.84 42.67 -9.54
C GLN A 852 9.43 44.07 -9.33
N ALA A 853 10.46 44.46 -10.09
CA ALA A 853 11.08 45.78 -9.99
C ALA A 853 10.13 46.94 -10.32
N GLU A 854 9.02 46.66 -11.03
CA GLU A 854 8.05 47.63 -11.52
C GLU A 854 6.67 47.48 -10.87
N ASN A 855 6.50 46.51 -9.94
CA ASN A 855 5.21 46.10 -9.37
C ASN A 855 4.11 45.92 -10.45
N THR A 856 4.49 45.37 -11.62
CA THR A 856 3.62 45.38 -12.81
C THR A 856 3.50 43.99 -13.40
N LEU A 857 2.26 43.60 -13.70
CA LEU A 857 1.89 42.36 -14.36
C LEU A 857 1.58 42.62 -15.83
N TYR A 858 2.15 41.79 -16.70
CA TYR A 858 2.00 41.88 -18.15
C TYR A 858 1.26 40.65 -18.66
N VAL A 859 0.23 40.87 -19.48
CA VAL A 859 -0.56 39.81 -20.13
C VAL A 859 -0.57 40.08 -21.63
N ASN A 860 -0.04 39.19 -22.45
CA ASN A 860 -0.15 39.24 -23.91
C ASN A 860 -0.90 37.99 -24.40
N THR A 861 -1.91 38.15 -25.24
CA THR A 861 -2.83 37.05 -25.60
C THR A 861 -3.52 37.31 -26.94
N GLU A 862 -3.72 36.27 -27.75
CA GLU A 862 -4.51 36.36 -28.99
C GLU A 862 -6.03 36.47 -28.74
N GLU A 863 -6.51 35.95 -27.61
CA GLU A 863 -7.93 35.91 -27.24
C GLU A 863 -8.20 36.59 -25.90
N GLY A 864 -9.43 37.05 -25.67
CA GLY A 864 -9.82 37.71 -24.42
C GLY A 864 -10.17 36.70 -23.34
N GLY A 865 -9.90 37.03 -22.07
CA GLY A 865 -10.05 36.09 -20.95
C GLY A 865 -10.19 36.77 -19.59
N THR A 866 -10.21 35.99 -18.52
CA THR A 866 -10.37 36.46 -17.14
C THR A 866 -9.08 36.29 -16.35
N LEU A 867 -8.45 37.42 -15.99
CA LEU A 867 -7.38 37.45 -15.01
C LEU A 867 -7.98 37.47 -13.59
N ARG A 868 -7.45 36.64 -12.70
CA ARG A 868 -7.72 36.67 -11.26
C ARG A 868 -6.42 36.89 -10.50
N ILE A 869 -6.46 37.68 -9.43
CA ILE A 869 -5.39 37.76 -8.44
C ILE A 869 -5.91 37.10 -7.18
N ILE A 870 -5.21 36.06 -6.71
CA ILE A 870 -5.59 35.27 -5.53
C ILE A 870 -4.49 35.35 -4.46
N ASP A 871 -4.87 35.34 -3.18
CA ASP A 871 -3.91 35.12 -2.09
C ASP A 871 -3.59 33.64 -1.88
N LEU A 872 -2.62 33.34 -1.02
CA LEU A 872 -2.22 31.97 -0.68
C LEU A 872 -3.32 31.13 0.00
N LYS A 873 -4.43 31.74 0.42
CA LYS A 873 -5.59 31.04 0.99
C LYS A 873 -6.65 30.73 -0.06
N GLY A 874 -6.37 31.00 -1.34
CA GLY A 874 -7.32 30.86 -2.44
C GLY A 874 -8.35 32.00 -2.52
N THR A 875 -8.23 33.04 -1.70
CA THR A 875 -9.16 34.17 -1.72
C THR A 875 -8.91 35.00 -2.97
N THR A 876 -9.94 35.23 -3.78
CA THR A 876 -9.82 36.15 -4.92
C THR A 876 -9.82 37.60 -4.43
N ILE A 877 -8.69 38.28 -4.64
CA ILE A 877 -8.42 39.67 -4.24
C ILE A 877 -8.88 40.65 -5.32
N ASP A 878 -8.71 40.29 -6.60
CA ASP A 878 -9.22 41.04 -7.75
C ASP A 878 -9.56 40.11 -8.92
N THR A 879 -10.43 40.57 -9.83
CA THR A 879 -10.78 39.89 -11.07
C THR A 879 -11.00 40.90 -12.18
N LYS A 880 -10.27 40.73 -13.29
CA LYS A 880 -10.23 41.68 -14.39
C LYS A 880 -10.37 40.95 -15.73
N HIS A 881 -11.27 41.42 -16.58
CA HIS A 881 -11.35 40.94 -17.95
C HIS A 881 -10.23 41.57 -18.79
N ILE A 882 -9.48 40.74 -19.52
CA ILE A 882 -8.37 41.13 -20.38
C ILE A 882 -8.82 40.96 -21.83
N SER A 883 -8.65 42.01 -22.63
CA SER A 883 -8.91 41.98 -24.07
C SER A 883 -7.72 41.37 -24.83
N PRO A 884 -7.93 40.86 -26.07
CA PRO A 884 -6.82 40.48 -26.95
C PRO A 884 -5.76 41.59 -27.08
N LYS A 885 -4.49 41.16 -27.21
CA LYS A 885 -3.22 41.93 -27.23
C LYS A 885 -2.66 42.26 -25.83
N GLU A 886 -1.44 42.80 -25.85
CA GLU A 886 -0.68 43.21 -24.67
C GLU A 886 -1.48 44.17 -23.76
N SER A 887 -1.59 43.78 -22.50
CA SER A 887 -2.26 44.48 -21.41
C SER A 887 -1.31 44.58 -20.22
N VAL A 888 -1.07 45.81 -19.77
CA VAL A 888 -0.16 46.14 -18.67
C VAL A 888 -0.96 46.54 -17.44
N ILE A 889 -0.65 45.95 -16.29
CA ILE A 889 -1.45 46.05 -15.07
C ILE A 889 -0.53 46.38 -13.89
N SER A 890 -0.53 47.64 -13.48
CA SER A 890 0.12 48.03 -12.23
C SER A 890 -0.59 47.41 -11.04
N LEU A 891 0.19 46.85 -10.12
CA LEU A 891 -0.26 46.24 -8.86
C LEU A 891 -0.03 47.17 -7.67
N GLU A 892 0.16 48.47 -7.88
CA GLU A 892 0.48 49.42 -6.80
C GLU A 892 -0.60 49.58 -5.71
N TRP A 893 -1.80 49.05 -5.96
CA TRP A 893 -2.91 48.96 -5.01
C TRP A 893 -2.90 47.67 -4.16
N LEU A 894 -2.19 46.61 -4.57
CA LEU A 894 -2.19 45.30 -3.93
C LEU A 894 -1.32 45.34 -2.66
N PRO A 895 -1.79 44.93 -1.46
CA PRO A 895 -0.97 44.99 -0.24
C PRO A 895 0.35 44.21 -0.36
N LYS A 896 1.32 44.50 0.52
CA LYS A 896 2.55 43.71 0.59
C LYS A 896 2.25 42.27 0.99
N GLY A 897 2.85 41.31 0.30
CA GLY A 897 2.55 39.89 0.48
C GLY A 897 2.78 39.05 -0.76
N LEU A 898 2.31 37.80 -0.69
CA LEU A 898 2.45 36.82 -1.75
C LEU A 898 1.08 36.48 -2.34
N TYR A 899 1.00 36.56 -3.67
CA TYR A 899 -0.22 36.33 -4.44
C TYR A 899 0.10 35.54 -5.71
N ILE A 900 -0.93 35.03 -6.37
CA ILE A 900 -0.84 34.41 -7.70
C ILE A 900 -1.74 35.17 -8.66
N ALA A 901 -1.21 35.55 -9.82
CA ALA A 901 -2.02 35.98 -10.96
C ALA A 901 -2.33 34.77 -11.84
N HIS A 902 -3.61 34.54 -12.15
CA HIS A 902 -4.06 33.44 -12.99
C HIS A 902 -4.89 33.94 -14.17
N PHE A 903 -4.55 33.53 -15.39
CA PHE A 903 -5.23 33.92 -16.64
C PHE A 903 -5.31 32.72 -17.61
N GLU A 904 -6.52 32.22 -17.88
CA GLU A 904 -6.78 31.16 -18.87
C GLU A 904 -5.80 29.97 -18.83
N GLY A 905 -5.53 29.45 -17.63
CA GLY A 905 -4.60 28.33 -17.41
C GLY A 905 -3.15 28.72 -17.13
N LEU A 906 -2.75 29.97 -17.39
CA LEU A 906 -1.45 30.52 -17.00
C LEU A 906 -1.47 31.01 -15.55
N SER A 907 -0.38 30.79 -14.81
CA SER A 907 -0.20 31.27 -13.43
C SER A 907 1.20 31.86 -13.24
N VAL A 908 1.32 33.01 -12.56
CA VAL A 908 2.61 33.58 -12.12
C VAL A 908 2.54 34.11 -10.69
N LYS A 909 3.65 34.00 -9.96
CA LYS A 909 3.78 34.49 -8.58
C LYS A 909 3.98 36.00 -8.55
N ILE A 910 3.21 36.68 -7.72
CA ILE A 910 3.36 38.10 -7.41
C ILE A 910 3.93 38.24 -6.00
N VAL A 911 5.13 38.81 -5.91
CA VAL A 911 5.80 39.15 -4.64
C VAL A 911 5.80 40.69 -4.51
N ARG A 912 5.00 41.23 -3.58
CA ARG A 912 4.74 42.68 -3.38
C ARG A 912 5.26 43.21 -2.04
#